data_AF-A0A850BQ45-F1
#
_entry.id   AF-A0A850BQ45-F1
#
_cell.length_a   1.000
_cell.length_b   1.000
_cell.length_c   1.000
_cell.angle_alpha   90.00
_cell.angle_beta   90.00
_cell.angle_gamma   90.00
#
_symmetry.space_group_name_H-M   'P 1'
#
loop_
_entity.id
_entity.type
_entity.pdbx_description
1 polymer ?
#
loop_
_entity_poly.entity_id
_entity_poly.type
_entity_poly.pdbx_seq_one_letter_code
_entity_poly.pdbx_strand_id
1 'polypeptide(L)'
;MRIGLHHGKVSLGLCALFGLLTSSLFAPSCSDNDATSATTTGGGPVLSPGEVCFTPPPQHVRIRVEPSSVVVPPCPGGLADPTCVGRMVKVVVDPDFCVRTPVSFLSQDQEIAPADTSSYVELDLPTIPVQIFGGTKTGSTMIQVSVPRGDGTDASTMLKVEVAEPKPLTCSGAPVTGTLAGGQSLRGKDGLTGASISLPEGAGAPNSNSFLWSVAPFDAEVKCGESDLTPDGYIALGPSITFGPADKVFNREVPVSIPINPVLMPQAARQRHVRLMYSGPAFSKPRTIPVADPRIEKVDGQWAVTFKAPRLGTYQAVVAKDAGTKTRKRKLTHRAVIGVSMGGAGTAMFGLRHHDLFDVIAPLGGPVDWTWLLHYIENNHLGGFRSIPPGTTLGDLTLEATSCASAADCKPDETCVGALGLPPGKCVLMPTPKDPYEHAQTFNTWWYEYPREGNGGSFPRSEYAQIFRDLALMFGNPNGENLTPGGENLPAGVHPDDPSQVGDHANGECKVWVDPLDGPDKEKQEAIADSCPAERCSHTLSLANYYDDEYNPDGTFPVITICDGSPQNQALTPYANSWAPGSNNYPLEVGLAVDYNANGVRDELEPVIRAGHERWFDHGVDGVPSSAEPGYMKGVNDDPAGDDYNAQYNPAGTEGDMRRQPEEMFEDTGLDGVMGTKQQPAGGYTKPGDGYDVGEGDGKFTVASGLQRFWDYDPHSIVRKMTSTVPGGELTDEALSRIDLWTDGGTRDLFNFHVDAQHLAGTFAARGRDVAYFTGFTELPGLDPETPNDFSPPKVIYEDLQGIVFQRYGKIDPAPVDIQNGSGQHVGKASEVVTRLQSALYFIGSRWQEPELRELVEDTKTDPREGVTECEELGSCSMMFTSSFGRTGPVAISLPPGYGNAKQQDRRYPVIYMLHGYGQTPEDLSAAVILLQNWMNNSLESAENRLPKAILVYVDGRCRVGANGKPECIRGTFFTDSAREDGVQNEQWWLELMDYVDQNYRTMGESVVDWTD
;
A
#
# COMPACT_ATOMS: atom_id res chain seq x y z
N MET A 1 -29.70 17.91 -34.07
CA MET A 1 -28.69 18.71 -34.79
C MET A 1 -27.34 18.26 -34.25
N ARG A 2 -26.43 17.86 -35.14
CA ARG A 2 -25.21 17.07 -34.85
C ARG A 2 -24.32 17.72 -33.77
N ILE A 3 -24.00 16.98 -32.72
CA ILE A 3 -22.97 17.29 -31.72
C ILE A 3 -21.88 16.24 -31.91
N GLY A 4 -20.68 16.71 -32.30
CA GLY A 4 -19.47 15.90 -32.41
C GLY A 4 -18.83 15.73 -31.04
N LEU A 5 -18.33 14.51 -30.79
CA LEU A 5 -17.53 14.13 -29.63
C LEU A 5 -16.13 14.76 -29.74
N HIS A 6 -15.63 15.34 -28.63
CA HIS A 6 -14.19 15.47 -28.40
C HIS A 6 -13.84 15.10 -26.95
N HIS A 7 -12.65 14.50 -26.84
CA HIS A 7 -12.03 13.89 -25.67
C HIS A 7 -11.61 14.98 -24.67
N GLY A 8 -11.94 14.78 -23.40
CA GLY A 8 -11.69 15.76 -22.32
C GLY A 8 -12.52 15.40 -21.09
N LYS A 9 -12.28 14.21 -20.51
CA LYS A 9 -13.07 13.70 -19.38
C LYS A 9 -12.25 12.97 -18.30
N VAL A 10 -10.94 13.22 -18.20
CA VAL A 10 -10.12 12.64 -17.11
C VAL A 10 -10.08 13.57 -15.88
N SER A 11 -9.88 14.89 -16.03
CA SER A 11 -9.86 15.82 -14.88
C SER A 11 -11.21 16.02 -14.16
N LEU A 12 -12.35 15.82 -14.83
CA LEU A 12 -13.65 16.07 -14.18
C LEU A 12 -14.00 15.04 -13.11
N GLY A 13 -13.39 13.85 -13.08
CA GLY A 13 -13.75 12.79 -12.14
C GLY A 13 -13.37 13.10 -10.69
N LEU A 14 -12.13 13.54 -10.44
CA LEU A 14 -11.64 13.86 -9.10
C LEU A 14 -12.18 15.22 -8.60
N CYS A 15 -12.16 16.26 -9.43
CA CYS A 15 -12.76 17.55 -9.07
C CYS A 15 -14.28 17.47 -8.86
N ALA A 16 -15.01 16.61 -9.61
CA ALA A 16 -16.42 16.39 -9.34
C ALA A 16 -16.64 15.56 -8.06
N LEU A 17 -15.76 14.61 -7.70
CA LEU A 17 -15.86 13.92 -6.42
C LEU A 17 -15.64 14.86 -5.23
N PHE A 18 -14.61 15.71 -5.27
CA PHE A 18 -14.37 16.73 -4.23
C PHE A 18 -15.45 17.83 -4.25
N GLY A 19 -15.96 18.21 -5.43
CA GLY A 19 -17.07 19.17 -5.60
C GLY A 19 -18.47 18.63 -5.26
N LEU A 20 -18.69 17.30 -5.28
CA LEU A 20 -19.94 16.65 -4.84
C LEU A 20 -19.93 16.34 -3.34
N LEU A 21 -18.76 16.15 -2.72
CA LEU A 21 -18.60 15.95 -1.28
C LEU A 21 -18.97 17.18 -0.44
N THR A 22 -18.91 18.39 -1.01
CA THR A 22 -19.44 19.60 -0.34
C THR A 22 -20.96 19.60 -0.20
N SER A 23 -21.67 18.69 -0.89
CA SER A 23 -23.15 18.63 -0.89
C SER A 23 -23.76 17.46 -0.12
N SER A 24 -22.95 16.46 0.28
CA SER A 24 -23.44 15.19 0.87
C SER A 24 -22.88 14.85 2.26
N LEU A 25 -21.96 15.66 2.79
CA LEU A 25 -21.80 15.77 4.22
C LEU A 25 -22.92 16.67 4.72
N PHE A 26 -23.64 16.25 5.77
CA PHE A 26 -24.35 17.21 6.61
C PHE A 26 -23.32 18.24 7.06
N ALA A 27 -23.24 19.36 6.34
CA ALA A 27 -22.77 20.58 6.95
C ALA A 27 -23.63 20.74 8.21
N PRO A 28 -23.06 20.75 9.43
CA PRO A 28 -23.68 21.60 10.42
C PRO A 28 -23.76 22.94 9.70
N SER A 29 -24.97 23.48 9.59
CA SER A 29 -25.16 24.83 9.07
C SER A 29 -24.05 25.71 9.63
N CYS A 30 -23.54 26.65 8.82
CA CYS A 30 -22.94 27.86 9.37
C CYS A 30 -24.00 28.56 10.23
N SER A 31 -24.23 28.04 11.43
CA SER A 31 -24.76 28.77 12.55
C SER A 31 -23.53 29.31 13.22
N ASP A 32 -23.41 30.63 13.23
CA ASP A 32 -22.65 31.34 14.24
C ASP A 32 -23.05 30.76 15.61
N ASN A 33 -22.32 29.75 16.07
CA ASN A 33 -22.37 29.34 17.46
C ASN A 33 -21.50 30.36 18.16
N ASP A 34 -22.14 31.41 18.69
CA ASP A 34 -21.56 32.39 19.60
C ASP A 34 -20.95 31.67 20.82
N ALA A 35 -19.76 31.09 20.65
CA ALA A 35 -18.87 30.74 21.72
C ALA A 35 -18.31 32.06 22.24
N THR A 36 -18.82 32.51 23.39
CA THR A 36 -18.35 33.74 24.02
C THR A 36 -16.89 33.55 24.44
N SER A 37 -15.99 34.37 23.89
CA SER A 37 -14.59 34.43 24.33
C SER A 37 -14.56 34.76 25.82
N ALA A 38 -13.95 33.90 26.63
CA ALA A 38 -13.80 34.19 28.05
C ALA A 38 -12.87 35.40 28.24
N THR A 39 -13.43 36.56 28.60
CA THR A 39 -12.63 37.70 29.06
C THR A 39 -12.16 37.39 30.48
N THR A 40 -10.84 37.26 30.63
CA THR A 40 -10.17 36.89 31.87
C THR A 40 -10.43 37.91 32.99
N THR A 41 -11.31 37.54 33.91
CA THR A 41 -11.28 38.05 35.29
C THR A 41 -11.29 36.86 36.26
N GLY A 42 -10.10 36.27 36.43
CA GLY A 42 -9.74 35.39 37.56
C GLY A 42 -9.78 33.88 37.30
N GLY A 43 -8.60 33.28 37.09
CA GLY A 43 -8.38 31.82 37.23
C GLY A 43 -8.27 30.97 35.95
N GLY A 44 -8.21 31.58 34.76
CA GLY A 44 -7.99 30.83 33.50
C GLY A 44 -6.52 30.47 33.24
N PRO A 45 -6.25 29.48 32.37
CA PRO A 45 -4.92 29.08 31.92
C PRO A 45 -4.22 30.22 31.18
N VAL A 46 -2.89 30.17 31.18
CA VAL A 46 -2.06 31.10 30.39
C VAL A 46 -2.04 30.57 28.97
N LEU A 47 -2.69 31.28 28.05
CA LEU A 47 -2.72 30.91 26.63
C LEU A 47 -1.38 31.26 25.95
N SER A 48 -0.93 30.37 25.06
CA SER A 48 0.13 30.66 24.10
C SER A 48 -0.27 31.83 23.17
N PRO A 49 0.69 32.58 22.60
CA PRO A 49 0.38 33.64 21.65
C PRO A 49 -0.51 33.16 20.49
N GLY A 50 -1.74 33.69 20.42
CA GLY A 50 -2.72 33.36 19.37
C GLY A 50 -3.46 32.04 19.57
N GLU A 51 -3.23 31.35 20.70
CA GLU A 51 -4.07 30.24 21.14
C GLU A 51 -5.43 30.77 21.64
N VAL A 52 -6.48 30.00 21.40
CA VAL A 52 -7.83 30.29 21.88
C VAL A 52 -8.38 29.13 22.69
N CYS A 53 -9.16 29.46 23.71
CA CYS A 53 -9.90 28.49 24.47
C CYS A 53 -11.33 28.99 24.70
N PHE A 54 -12.32 28.12 24.49
CA PHE A 54 -13.73 28.39 24.70
C PHE A 54 -14.33 27.45 25.74
N THR A 55 -15.33 27.92 26.49
CA THR A 55 -16.09 27.02 27.37
C THR A 55 -16.83 25.99 26.50
N PRO A 56 -16.62 24.68 26.70
CA PRO A 56 -17.28 23.66 25.89
C PRO A 56 -18.80 23.77 25.98
N PRO A 57 -19.54 23.74 24.85
CA PRO A 57 -20.99 23.60 24.90
C PRO A 57 -21.35 22.25 25.53
N PRO A 58 -22.26 22.20 26.53
CA PRO A 58 -22.55 20.98 27.29
C PRO A 58 -22.88 19.75 26.41
N GLN A 59 -23.61 19.94 25.31
CA GLN A 59 -24.00 18.88 24.38
C GLN A 59 -22.83 18.27 23.59
N HIS A 60 -21.70 18.97 23.50
CA HIS A 60 -20.51 18.51 22.77
C HIS A 60 -19.44 17.91 23.67
N VAL A 61 -19.61 17.99 24.99
CA VAL A 61 -18.73 17.31 25.96
C VAL A 61 -18.89 15.80 25.81
N ARG A 62 -17.78 15.15 25.45
CA ARG A 62 -17.66 13.71 25.21
C ARG A 62 -16.50 13.18 26.05
N ILE A 63 -16.61 11.95 26.53
CA ILE A 63 -15.57 11.25 27.27
C ILE A 63 -15.46 9.81 26.78
N ARG A 64 -14.23 9.32 26.67
CA ARG A 64 -13.93 7.92 26.33
C ARG A 64 -12.72 7.41 27.10
N VAL A 65 -12.58 6.09 27.15
CA VAL A 65 -11.45 5.41 27.79
C VAL A 65 -10.84 4.44 26.79
N GLU A 66 -9.51 4.48 26.67
CA GLU A 66 -8.74 3.72 25.69
C GLU A 66 -7.62 2.92 26.39
N PRO A 67 -7.61 1.58 26.29
CA PRO A 67 -8.70 0.75 25.79
C PRO A 67 -9.93 0.79 26.72
N SER A 68 -11.11 0.49 26.17
CA SER A 68 -12.38 0.47 26.92
C SER A 68 -12.58 -0.79 27.79
N SER A 69 -11.67 -1.75 27.68
CA SER A 69 -11.63 -2.96 28.50
C SER A 69 -10.19 -3.33 28.82
N VAL A 70 -9.92 -3.73 30.07
CA VAL A 70 -8.61 -4.25 30.49
C VAL A 70 -8.76 -5.54 31.31
N VAL A 71 -7.74 -6.38 31.23
CA VAL A 71 -7.62 -7.61 32.01
C VAL A 71 -6.35 -7.54 32.86
N VAL A 72 -6.48 -7.77 34.17
CA VAL A 72 -5.41 -7.62 35.17
C VAL A 72 -5.40 -8.82 36.13
N PRO A 73 -4.25 -9.14 36.75
CA PRO A 73 -4.22 -10.15 37.81
C PRO A 73 -4.83 -9.61 39.11
N PRO A 74 -5.29 -10.50 40.02
CA PRO A 74 -5.62 -10.08 41.37
C PRO A 74 -4.38 -9.49 42.08
N CYS A 75 -4.63 -8.60 43.03
CA CYS A 75 -3.64 -7.93 43.85
C CYS A 75 -3.86 -8.31 45.33
N PRO A 76 -3.35 -9.47 45.80
CA PRO A 76 -3.72 -10.04 47.11
C PRO A 76 -3.24 -9.19 48.29
N GLY A 77 -2.11 -8.48 48.15
CA GLY A 77 -1.58 -7.55 49.14
C GLY A 77 -2.23 -6.15 49.12
N GLY A 78 -3.21 -5.92 48.23
CA GLY A 78 -3.77 -4.60 47.95
C GLY A 78 -2.79 -3.68 47.19
N LEU A 79 -3.25 -2.50 46.75
CA LEU A 79 -2.50 -1.59 45.86
C LEU A 79 -1.13 -1.13 46.38
N ALA A 80 -0.83 -1.33 47.66
CA ALA A 80 0.47 -1.04 48.25
C ALA A 80 1.52 -2.13 47.98
N ASP A 81 1.12 -3.28 47.45
CA ASP A 81 2.02 -4.38 47.07
C ASP A 81 2.74 -4.03 45.75
N PRO A 82 4.08 -3.89 45.77
CA PRO A 82 4.85 -3.52 44.58
C PRO A 82 4.87 -4.60 43.50
N THR A 83 4.36 -5.80 43.78
CA THR A 83 4.25 -6.90 42.82
C THR A 83 2.94 -6.86 42.02
N CYS A 84 2.01 -5.97 42.37
CA CYS A 84 0.76 -5.85 41.65
C CYS A 84 0.97 -5.27 40.26
N VAL A 85 0.53 -6.03 39.26
CA VAL A 85 0.64 -5.66 37.85
C VAL A 85 -0.62 -4.90 37.45
N GLY A 86 -0.45 -3.67 37.01
CA GLY A 86 -1.53 -2.86 36.45
C GLY A 86 -1.56 -2.88 34.91
N ARG A 87 -2.58 -2.24 34.33
CA ARG A 87 -2.64 -1.85 32.92
C ARG A 87 -2.92 -0.35 32.78
N MET A 88 -2.22 0.31 31.87
CA MET A 88 -2.48 1.73 31.60
C MET A 88 -3.72 1.86 30.72
N VAL A 89 -4.59 2.80 31.08
CA VAL A 89 -5.69 3.29 30.25
C VAL A 89 -5.55 4.80 30.11
N LYS A 90 -6.01 5.34 28.99
CA LYS A 90 -6.05 6.77 28.71
C LYS A 90 -7.52 7.21 28.74
N VAL A 91 -7.86 8.15 29.61
CA VAL A 91 -9.17 8.83 29.56
C VAL A 91 -9.00 10.04 28.66
N VAL A 92 -9.84 10.17 27.64
CA VAL A 92 -9.81 11.31 26.71
C VAL A 92 -11.13 12.07 26.82
N VAL A 93 -11.05 13.40 26.91
CA VAL A 93 -12.20 14.30 27.00
C VAL A 93 -12.16 15.29 25.86
N ASP A 94 -13.28 15.43 25.15
CA ASP A 94 -13.46 16.39 24.05
C ASP A 94 -14.61 17.35 24.35
N PRO A 95 -14.51 18.65 23.98
CA PRO A 95 -13.29 19.37 23.59
C PRO A 95 -12.44 19.78 24.82
N ASP A 96 -11.38 20.56 24.61
CA ASP A 96 -10.52 21.08 25.69
C ASP A 96 -11.30 21.97 26.67
N PHE A 97 -10.97 21.88 27.97
CA PHE A 97 -11.59 22.70 29.01
C PHE A 97 -10.67 23.85 29.43
N CYS A 98 -11.14 25.10 29.29
CA CYS A 98 -10.38 26.28 29.73
C CYS A 98 -10.26 26.45 31.24
N VAL A 99 -10.87 25.57 32.03
CA VAL A 99 -10.79 25.61 33.47
C VAL A 99 -10.62 24.18 33.96
N ARG A 100 -9.86 24.05 35.04
CA ARG A 100 -9.64 22.77 35.69
C ARG A 100 -10.98 22.11 36.06
N THR A 101 -11.28 21.02 35.38
CA THR A 101 -12.56 20.32 35.48
C THR A 101 -12.33 18.93 36.03
N PRO A 102 -12.94 18.56 37.17
CA PRO A 102 -12.68 17.29 37.82
C PRO A 102 -13.20 16.11 36.98
N VAL A 103 -12.44 15.02 36.97
CA VAL A 103 -12.84 13.73 36.45
C VAL A 103 -12.93 12.74 37.61
N SER A 104 -14.08 12.10 37.73
CA SER A 104 -14.39 11.16 38.82
C SER A 104 -14.44 9.73 38.30
N PHE A 105 -14.05 8.79 39.16
CA PHE A 105 -13.99 7.37 38.87
C PHE A 105 -14.76 6.63 39.95
N LEU A 106 -15.72 5.81 39.55
CA LEU A 106 -16.57 5.04 40.45
C LEU A 106 -16.57 3.58 40.04
N SER A 107 -15.88 2.74 40.81
CA SER A 107 -15.97 1.29 40.65
C SER A 107 -17.29 0.77 41.21
N GLN A 108 -17.97 -0.08 40.45
CA GLN A 108 -19.16 -0.80 40.91
C GLN A 108 -18.83 -1.90 41.92
N ASP A 109 -17.58 -2.37 41.96
CA ASP A 109 -17.10 -3.36 42.93
C ASP A 109 -15.60 -3.14 43.22
N GLN A 110 -15.33 -2.50 44.36
CA GLN A 110 -13.98 -2.15 44.82
C GLN A 110 -13.16 -3.40 45.23
N GLU A 111 -13.80 -4.54 45.51
CA GLU A 111 -13.08 -5.78 45.84
C GLU A 111 -12.56 -6.49 44.58
N ILE A 112 -13.22 -6.27 43.43
CA ILE A 112 -12.80 -6.77 42.11
C ILE A 112 -11.82 -5.80 41.46
N ALA A 113 -12.14 -4.52 41.33
CA ALA A 113 -11.21 -3.53 40.80
C ALA A 113 -11.39 -2.21 41.55
N PRO A 114 -10.40 -1.78 42.35
CA PRO A 114 -10.51 -0.52 43.07
C PRO A 114 -10.46 0.67 42.11
N ALA A 115 -11.23 1.71 42.42
CA ALA A 115 -11.16 3.00 41.75
C ALA A 115 -10.90 4.07 42.82
N ASP A 116 -9.71 4.67 42.80
CA ASP A 116 -9.31 5.71 43.77
C ASP A 116 -8.43 6.80 43.14
N THR A 117 -8.88 7.38 42.03
CA THR A 117 -8.13 8.41 41.31
C THR A 117 -9.04 9.55 40.90
N SER A 118 -9.34 10.50 41.79
CA SER A 118 -9.90 11.78 41.32
C SER A 118 -8.82 12.52 40.54
N SER A 119 -9.08 12.82 39.27
CA SER A 119 -8.18 13.59 38.43
C SER A 119 -8.91 14.81 37.87
N TYR A 120 -8.32 15.48 36.91
CA TYR A 120 -8.91 16.63 36.25
C TYR A 120 -8.40 16.70 34.81
N VAL A 121 -9.20 17.34 33.95
CA VAL A 121 -8.77 17.83 32.65
C VAL A 121 -8.72 19.35 32.69
N GLU A 122 -7.82 19.92 31.92
CA GLU A 122 -7.70 21.36 31.68
C GLU A 122 -7.08 21.60 30.30
N LEU A 123 -6.90 22.85 29.92
CA LEU A 123 -6.22 23.22 28.68
C LEU A 123 -4.82 22.59 28.68
N ASP A 124 -4.40 22.05 27.52
CA ASP A 124 -3.18 21.27 27.32
C ASP A 124 -3.08 19.92 28.05
N LEU A 125 -4.10 19.56 28.83
CA LEU A 125 -4.22 18.25 29.49
C LEU A 125 -5.59 17.59 29.17
N PRO A 126 -5.87 17.28 27.89
CA PRO A 126 -7.12 16.64 27.49
C PRO A 126 -7.19 15.15 27.83
N THR A 127 -6.06 14.56 28.24
CA THR A 127 -5.95 13.15 28.55
C THR A 127 -5.44 12.90 29.97
N ILE A 128 -5.98 11.84 30.58
CA ILE A 128 -5.55 11.38 31.91
C ILE A 128 -5.05 9.93 31.76
N PRO A 129 -3.74 9.68 31.90
CA PRO A 129 -3.22 8.33 32.02
C PRO A 129 -3.57 7.77 33.40
N VAL A 130 -4.21 6.61 33.44
CA VAL A 130 -4.63 5.93 34.67
C VAL A 130 -4.11 4.50 34.66
N GLN A 131 -3.41 4.11 35.71
CA GLN A 131 -3.00 2.72 35.92
C GLN A 131 -4.12 1.97 36.64
N ILE A 132 -4.69 0.97 36.00
CA ILE A 132 -5.77 0.13 36.53
C ILE A 132 -5.20 -1.16 37.09
N PHE A 133 -5.59 -1.50 38.32
CA PHE A 133 -5.13 -2.69 39.03
C PHE A 133 -6.31 -3.59 39.39
N GLY A 134 -6.03 -4.89 39.56
CA GLY A 134 -7.00 -5.79 40.15
C GLY A 134 -7.14 -5.57 41.66
N GLY A 135 -8.29 -5.93 42.20
CA GLY A 135 -8.57 -6.01 43.62
C GLY A 135 -8.16 -7.36 44.20
N THR A 136 -8.74 -7.73 45.34
CA THR A 136 -8.43 -9.00 46.03
C THR A 136 -9.24 -10.18 45.51
N LYS A 137 -10.30 -9.92 44.72
CA LYS A 137 -11.18 -10.96 44.14
C LYS A 137 -11.08 -10.98 42.62
N THR A 138 -11.12 -12.19 42.07
CA THR A 138 -11.33 -12.41 40.65
C THR A 138 -12.79 -12.13 40.27
N GLY A 139 -13.03 -11.65 39.05
CA GLY A 139 -14.37 -11.34 38.55
C GLY A 139 -14.33 -10.25 37.48
N SER A 140 -15.50 -9.72 37.13
CA SER A 140 -15.60 -8.55 36.24
C SER A 140 -16.38 -7.44 36.93
N THR A 141 -15.95 -6.21 36.76
CA THR A 141 -16.64 -5.01 37.23
C THR A 141 -16.51 -3.89 36.21
N MET A 142 -17.28 -2.83 36.41
CA MET A 142 -17.18 -1.62 35.60
C MET A 142 -16.71 -0.46 36.47
N ILE A 143 -15.82 0.36 35.92
CA ILE A 143 -15.45 1.66 36.48
C ILE A 143 -16.13 2.73 35.62
N GLN A 144 -17.09 3.45 36.21
CA GLN A 144 -17.69 4.61 35.58
C GLN A 144 -16.73 5.79 35.67
N VAL A 145 -16.45 6.43 34.53
CA VAL A 145 -15.65 7.65 34.45
C VAL A 145 -16.57 8.79 34.03
N SER A 146 -16.57 9.88 34.80
CA SER A 146 -17.49 11.01 34.59
C SER A 146 -16.78 12.35 34.63
N VAL A 147 -17.18 13.25 33.73
CA VAL A 147 -16.77 14.65 33.67
C VAL A 147 -18.02 15.56 33.62
N PRO A 148 -18.10 16.64 34.43
CA PRO A 148 -19.22 17.58 34.38
C PRO A 148 -19.32 18.30 33.04
N ARG A 149 -20.53 18.44 32.50
CA ARG A 149 -20.80 19.21 31.26
C ARG A 149 -20.97 20.72 31.49
N GLY A 150 -21.12 21.15 32.74
CA GLY A 150 -21.36 22.55 33.12
C GLY A 150 -22.84 22.97 33.16
N ASP A 151 -23.78 22.11 32.76
CA ASP A 151 -25.24 22.35 32.82
C ASP A 151 -25.94 21.60 33.97
N GLY A 152 -25.16 21.05 34.91
CA GLY A 152 -25.64 20.21 36.00
C GLY A 152 -25.77 18.72 35.64
N THR A 153 -25.38 18.33 34.42
CA THR A 153 -25.27 16.92 34.00
C THR A 153 -23.82 16.53 33.73
N ASP A 154 -23.56 15.22 33.70
CA ASP A 154 -22.24 14.66 33.42
C ASP A 154 -22.19 13.98 32.04
N ALA A 155 -21.04 14.05 31.38
CA ALA A 155 -20.67 13.09 30.36
C ALA A 155 -20.01 11.90 31.06
N SER A 156 -20.44 10.68 30.76
CA SER A 156 -19.87 9.48 31.39
C SER A 156 -19.66 8.35 30.39
N THR A 157 -18.70 7.50 30.71
CA THR A 157 -18.36 6.29 29.97
C THR A 157 -17.95 5.18 30.95
N MET A 158 -17.86 3.95 30.45
CA MET A 158 -17.59 2.79 31.28
C MET A 158 -16.32 2.07 30.82
N LEU A 159 -15.38 1.89 31.75
CA LEU A 159 -14.24 1.00 31.59
C LEU A 159 -14.60 -0.37 32.15
N LYS A 160 -14.49 -1.41 31.34
CA LYS A 160 -14.62 -2.79 31.80
C LYS A 160 -13.30 -3.28 32.39
N VAL A 161 -13.32 -3.79 33.61
CA VAL A 161 -12.15 -4.41 34.24
C VAL A 161 -12.46 -5.86 34.56
N GLU A 162 -11.61 -6.76 34.07
CA GLU A 162 -11.66 -8.17 34.41
C GLU A 162 -10.41 -8.57 35.20
N VAL A 163 -10.64 -9.19 36.35
CA VAL A 163 -9.59 -9.70 37.23
C VAL A 163 -9.58 -11.21 37.14
N ALA A 164 -8.50 -11.76 36.60
CA ALA A 164 -8.34 -13.19 36.37
C ALA A 164 -6.98 -13.68 36.85
N GLU A 165 -6.91 -14.96 37.20
CA GLU A 165 -5.66 -15.58 37.66
C GLU A 165 -4.61 -15.58 36.54
N PRO A 166 -3.32 -15.27 36.83
CA PRO A 166 -2.22 -15.30 35.86
C PRO A 166 -1.77 -16.74 35.55
N LYS A 167 -2.71 -17.64 35.25
CA LYS A 167 -2.44 -19.05 34.99
C LYS A 167 -2.34 -19.31 33.48
N PRO A 168 -1.25 -19.95 32.99
CA PRO A 168 -1.19 -20.44 31.62
C PRO A 168 -2.35 -21.38 31.28
N LEU A 169 -2.95 -21.16 30.11
CA LEU A 169 -3.95 -22.06 29.57
C LEU A 169 -3.28 -23.33 29.07
N THR A 170 -3.87 -24.48 29.36
CA THR A 170 -3.43 -25.79 28.87
C THR A 170 -4.42 -26.31 27.86
N CYS A 171 -3.95 -26.72 26.68
CA CYS A 171 -4.82 -27.36 25.71
C CYS A 171 -5.05 -28.84 26.06
N SER A 172 -6.30 -29.28 25.98
CA SER A 172 -6.70 -30.67 26.17
C SER A 172 -8.04 -30.94 25.48
N GLY A 173 -8.36 -32.21 25.25
CA GLY A 173 -9.60 -32.62 24.58
C GLY A 173 -9.34 -33.33 23.25
N ALA A 174 -10.40 -33.93 22.71
CA ALA A 174 -10.33 -34.56 21.38
C ALA A 174 -10.39 -33.50 20.28
N PRO A 175 -9.77 -33.76 19.10
CA PRO A 175 -9.96 -32.92 17.92
C PRO A 175 -11.44 -32.70 17.61
N VAL A 176 -11.80 -31.48 17.23
CA VAL A 176 -13.12 -31.17 16.69
C VAL A 176 -13.00 -31.14 15.17
N THR A 177 -13.81 -31.95 14.49
CA THR A 177 -13.79 -32.06 13.02
C THR A 177 -15.16 -31.73 12.44
N GLY A 178 -15.19 -31.13 11.25
CA GLY A 178 -16.42 -30.94 10.51
C GLY A 178 -16.18 -30.30 9.15
N THR A 179 -17.09 -30.53 8.21
CA THR A 179 -17.07 -29.82 6.93
C THR A 179 -17.45 -28.36 7.16
N LEU A 180 -16.58 -27.44 6.76
CA LEU A 180 -16.77 -26.00 6.88
C LEU A 180 -17.21 -25.44 5.52
N ALA A 181 -18.44 -24.94 5.45
CA ALA A 181 -18.98 -24.19 4.32
C ALA A 181 -19.20 -22.71 4.68
N GLY A 182 -19.52 -21.87 3.69
CA GLY A 182 -19.78 -20.45 3.90
C GLY A 182 -20.84 -20.21 4.98
N GLY A 183 -20.53 -19.31 5.92
CA GLY A 183 -21.37 -18.93 7.06
C GLY A 183 -21.22 -19.86 8.27
N GLN A 184 -20.41 -20.91 8.17
CA GLN A 184 -20.22 -21.88 9.25
C GLN A 184 -18.98 -21.56 10.08
N SER A 185 -18.93 -22.13 11.28
CA SER A 185 -17.78 -22.06 12.17
C SER A 185 -17.59 -23.39 12.88
N LEU A 186 -16.35 -23.84 12.95
CA LEU A 186 -15.93 -24.98 13.75
C LEU A 186 -15.31 -24.44 15.05
N ARG A 187 -15.90 -24.79 16.18
CA ARG A 187 -15.53 -24.27 17.51
C ARG A 187 -14.98 -25.37 18.39
N GLY A 188 -13.86 -25.09 19.05
CA GLY A 188 -13.25 -25.95 20.04
C GLY A 188 -14.14 -26.14 21.26
N LYS A 189 -13.94 -27.25 21.97
CA LYS A 189 -14.65 -27.61 23.21
C LYS A 189 -13.65 -28.01 24.29
N ASP A 190 -14.07 -27.99 25.54
CA ASP A 190 -13.23 -28.36 26.69
C ASP A 190 -11.93 -27.54 26.71
N GLY A 191 -10.75 -28.16 26.67
CA GLY A 191 -9.47 -27.45 26.65
C GLY A 191 -9.13 -26.76 25.32
N LEU A 192 -10.02 -26.84 24.31
CA LEU A 192 -9.97 -26.07 23.07
C LEU A 192 -10.96 -24.90 23.06
N THR A 193 -11.66 -24.61 24.16
CA THR A 193 -12.58 -23.46 24.24
C THR A 193 -11.83 -22.17 23.89
N GLY A 194 -12.43 -21.33 23.06
CA GLY A 194 -11.80 -20.12 22.53
C GLY A 194 -10.93 -20.33 21.28
N ALA A 195 -10.76 -21.58 20.82
CA ALA A 195 -10.23 -21.86 19.48
C ALA A 195 -11.38 -22.01 18.47
N SER A 196 -11.26 -21.36 17.31
CA SER A 196 -12.25 -21.51 16.23
C SER A 196 -11.65 -21.28 14.85
N ILE A 197 -12.27 -21.86 13.83
CA ILE A 197 -12.09 -21.48 12.43
C ILE A 197 -13.46 -21.24 11.81
N SER A 198 -13.58 -20.18 11.03
CA SER A 198 -14.84 -19.76 10.42
C SER A 198 -14.65 -19.51 8.94
N LEU A 199 -15.71 -19.73 8.17
CA LEU A 199 -15.76 -19.35 6.77
C LEU A 199 -16.89 -18.32 6.60
N PRO A 200 -16.62 -17.08 6.16
CA PRO A 200 -17.67 -16.07 5.99
C PRO A 200 -18.78 -16.53 5.03
N GLU A 201 -20.01 -16.00 5.21
CA GLU A 201 -21.19 -16.41 4.43
C GLU A 201 -20.95 -16.35 2.91
N GLY A 202 -20.33 -15.28 2.43
CA GLY A 202 -20.03 -15.07 1.01
C GLY A 202 -18.89 -15.92 0.44
N ALA A 203 -18.05 -16.53 1.28
CA ALA A 203 -16.82 -17.17 0.81
C ALA A 203 -17.06 -18.40 -0.07
N GLY A 204 -18.18 -19.10 0.09
CA GLY A 204 -18.52 -20.28 -0.71
C GLY A 204 -19.31 -20.01 -1.99
N ALA A 205 -19.52 -18.74 -2.37
CA ALA A 205 -20.49 -18.36 -3.40
C ALA A 205 -19.83 -17.81 -4.68
N PRO A 206 -19.31 -18.67 -5.57
CA PRO A 206 -18.58 -18.25 -6.77
C PRO A 206 -19.45 -17.57 -7.84
N ASN A 207 -20.78 -17.53 -7.71
CA ASN A 207 -21.67 -16.92 -8.71
C ASN A 207 -22.36 -15.64 -8.20
N SER A 208 -21.99 -15.12 -7.02
CA SER A 208 -22.55 -13.91 -6.43
C SER A 208 -21.45 -12.93 -6.00
N ASN A 209 -20.56 -12.59 -6.94
CA ASN A 209 -19.60 -11.49 -6.85
C ASN A 209 -18.41 -11.64 -5.86
N SER A 210 -18.21 -12.81 -5.26
CA SER A 210 -16.98 -13.21 -4.52
C SER A 210 -16.19 -14.31 -5.25
N PHE A 211 -16.36 -14.41 -6.57
CA PHE A 211 -15.89 -15.56 -7.34
C PHE A 211 -14.38 -15.72 -7.39
N LEU A 212 -13.65 -14.62 -7.32
CA LEU A 212 -12.20 -14.57 -7.48
C LEU A 212 -11.47 -15.32 -6.37
N TRP A 213 -12.00 -15.23 -5.15
CA TRP A 213 -11.34 -15.77 -3.96
C TRP A 213 -12.28 -16.68 -3.18
N SER A 214 -13.18 -17.34 -3.91
CA SER A 214 -14.11 -18.29 -3.30
C SER A 214 -13.36 -19.47 -2.69
N VAL A 215 -13.86 -19.94 -1.55
CA VAL A 215 -13.35 -21.11 -0.83
C VAL A 215 -14.45 -22.16 -0.84
N ALA A 216 -14.21 -23.24 -1.57
CA ALA A 216 -15.10 -24.39 -1.58
C ALA A 216 -15.19 -25.02 -0.17
N PRO A 217 -16.33 -25.64 0.19
CA PRO A 217 -16.43 -26.37 1.44
C PRO A 217 -15.30 -27.40 1.59
N PHE A 218 -14.74 -27.49 2.78
CA PHE A 218 -13.63 -28.41 3.07
C PHE A 218 -13.77 -29.02 4.47
N ASP A 219 -13.21 -30.20 4.67
CA ASP A 219 -13.19 -30.83 5.99
C ASP A 219 -12.13 -30.16 6.86
N ALA A 220 -12.57 -29.47 7.91
CA ALA A 220 -11.71 -28.76 8.85
C ALA A 220 -11.53 -29.58 10.14
N GLU A 221 -10.36 -29.40 10.77
CA GLU A 221 -10.05 -29.93 12.10
C GLU A 221 -9.50 -28.81 12.99
N VAL A 222 -9.88 -28.79 14.27
CA VAL A 222 -9.26 -27.97 15.32
C VAL A 222 -8.78 -28.89 16.43
N LYS A 223 -7.49 -28.84 16.76
CA LYS A 223 -6.89 -29.65 17.83
C LYS A 223 -5.74 -28.94 18.54
N CYS A 224 -5.30 -29.52 19.65
CA CYS A 224 -4.09 -29.07 20.33
C CYS A 224 -2.87 -29.28 19.43
N GLY A 225 -1.97 -28.29 19.38
CA GLY A 225 -0.65 -28.47 18.77
C GLY A 225 0.19 -29.48 19.55
N GLU A 226 1.06 -30.18 18.82
CA GLU A 226 1.92 -31.23 19.38
C GLU A 226 3.16 -30.65 20.09
N SER A 227 3.54 -29.41 19.76
CA SER A 227 4.73 -28.74 20.27
C SER A 227 4.43 -27.29 20.66
N ASP A 228 5.09 -26.82 21.72
CA ASP A 228 5.15 -25.39 22.05
C ASP A 228 6.01 -24.66 20.99
N LEU A 229 5.46 -23.60 20.41
CA LEU A 229 6.12 -22.77 19.40
C LEU A 229 6.85 -21.57 20.03
N THR A 230 6.78 -21.40 21.35
CA THR A 230 7.33 -20.22 22.03
C THR A 230 8.85 -20.15 21.94
N PRO A 231 9.42 -19.10 21.32
CA PRO A 231 10.86 -18.93 21.23
C PRO A 231 11.46 -18.39 22.54
N ASP A 232 12.77 -18.51 22.68
CA ASP A 232 13.51 -17.93 23.82
C ASP A 232 13.29 -16.42 23.93
N GLY A 233 13.11 -15.94 25.16
CA GLY A 233 12.84 -14.52 25.44
C GLY A 233 11.36 -14.13 25.38
N TYR A 234 10.47 -15.05 25.02
CA TYR A 234 9.03 -14.82 24.95
C TYR A 234 8.25 -15.53 26.07
N ILE A 235 6.99 -15.13 26.23
CA ILE A 235 5.98 -15.73 27.10
C ILE A 235 4.84 -16.20 26.22
N ALA A 236 4.45 -17.46 26.33
CA ALA A 236 3.24 -17.98 25.73
C ALA A 236 2.01 -17.35 26.40
N LEU A 237 1.14 -16.70 25.63
CA LEU A 237 -0.13 -16.20 26.14
C LEU A 237 -1.20 -17.30 26.21
N GLY A 238 -1.02 -18.38 25.45
CA GLY A 238 -1.89 -19.55 25.41
C GLY A 238 -1.20 -20.76 24.77
N PRO A 239 -1.89 -21.89 24.66
CA PRO A 239 -1.34 -23.08 24.02
C PRO A 239 -1.27 -22.92 22.49
N SER A 240 -0.42 -23.71 21.85
CA SER A 240 -0.43 -23.90 20.41
C SER A 240 -1.70 -24.63 19.95
N ILE A 241 -2.38 -24.13 18.92
CA ILE A 241 -3.58 -24.73 18.32
C ILE A 241 -3.28 -25.06 16.86
N THR A 242 -3.65 -26.27 16.42
CA THR A 242 -3.52 -26.70 15.02
C THR A 242 -4.87 -26.69 14.32
N PHE A 243 -4.91 -26.02 13.17
CA PHE A 243 -6.01 -26.05 12.23
C PHE A 243 -5.64 -26.95 11.06
N GLY A 244 -6.47 -27.96 10.78
CA GLY A 244 -6.27 -28.92 9.70
C GLY A 244 -7.26 -28.74 8.55
N PRO A 245 -6.91 -29.20 7.32
CA PRO A 245 -5.64 -29.84 6.93
C PRO A 245 -4.49 -28.84 6.92
N ALA A 246 -3.34 -29.20 7.47
CA ALA A 246 -2.25 -28.25 7.75
C ALA A 246 -1.57 -27.70 6.47
N ASP A 247 -1.69 -28.41 5.35
CA ASP A 247 -1.17 -28.03 4.03
C ASP A 247 -2.14 -27.11 3.25
N LYS A 248 -3.32 -26.82 3.80
CA LYS A 248 -4.33 -26.02 3.10
C LYS A 248 -3.94 -24.53 3.04
N VAL A 249 -3.99 -23.98 1.83
CA VAL A 249 -3.81 -22.55 1.52
C VAL A 249 -5.06 -22.06 0.78
N PHE A 250 -5.44 -20.82 1.00
CA PHE A 250 -6.58 -20.16 0.39
C PHE A 250 -6.16 -18.88 -0.33
N ASN A 251 -6.85 -18.54 -1.43
CA ASN A 251 -6.68 -17.27 -2.15
C ASN A 251 -7.32 -16.08 -1.42
N ARG A 252 -7.72 -16.25 -0.15
CA ARG A 252 -8.20 -15.21 0.77
C ARG A 252 -7.85 -15.61 2.19
N GLU A 253 -7.89 -14.65 3.09
CA GLU A 253 -7.78 -14.93 4.51
C GLU A 253 -9.11 -15.47 5.07
N VAL A 254 -9.03 -16.40 6.02
CA VAL A 254 -10.17 -16.94 6.78
C VAL A 254 -10.05 -16.59 8.26
N PRO A 255 -11.15 -16.23 8.95
CA PRO A 255 -11.12 -15.93 10.39
C PRO A 255 -10.79 -17.17 11.23
N VAL A 256 -9.85 -16.99 12.17
CA VAL A 256 -9.45 -17.97 13.17
C VAL A 256 -9.32 -17.32 14.54
N SER A 257 -9.41 -18.12 15.59
CA SER A 257 -9.15 -17.68 16.95
C SER A 257 -8.34 -18.71 17.73
N ILE A 258 -7.45 -18.24 18.59
CA ILE A 258 -6.68 -19.10 19.51
C ILE A 258 -6.80 -18.57 20.94
N PRO A 259 -7.02 -19.44 21.95
CA PRO A 259 -7.26 -19.01 23.31
C PRO A 259 -5.99 -18.46 23.95
N ILE A 260 -6.14 -17.38 24.72
CA ILE A 260 -5.07 -16.75 25.49
C ILE A 260 -5.52 -16.37 26.90
N ASN A 261 -4.56 -16.13 27.79
CA ASN A 261 -4.77 -15.41 29.04
C ASN A 261 -4.05 -14.05 28.98
N PRO A 262 -4.77 -12.94 28.72
CA PRO A 262 -4.17 -11.61 28.59
C PRO A 262 -3.48 -11.11 29.88
N VAL A 263 -3.78 -11.71 31.03
CA VAL A 263 -3.12 -11.40 32.31
C VAL A 263 -1.62 -11.70 32.26
N LEU A 264 -1.20 -12.67 31.44
CA LEU A 264 0.20 -13.05 31.29
C LEU A 264 1.05 -11.99 30.57
N MET A 265 0.42 -11.02 29.90
CA MET A 265 1.16 -9.93 29.26
C MET A 265 1.97 -9.13 30.31
N PRO A 266 3.22 -8.75 29.99
CA PRO A 266 4.00 -7.84 30.84
C PRO A 266 3.25 -6.53 31.12
N GLN A 267 3.58 -5.85 32.22
CA GLN A 267 2.89 -4.63 32.67
C GLN A 267 2.82 -3.54 31.60
N ALA A 268 3.93 -3.30 30.90
CA ALA A 268 4.05 -2.29 29.87
C ALA A 268 3.59 -2.77 28.49
N ALA A 269 3.24 -4.05 28.35
CA ALA A 269 2.85 -4.60 27.06
C ALA A 269 1.46 -4.11 26.64
N ARG A 270 1.32 -3.73 25.37
CA ARG A 270 0.07 -3.38 24.71
C ARG A 270 -0.26 -4.39 23.61
N GLN A 271 -1.40 -4.21 22.93
CA GLN A 271 -1.86 -5.12 21.89
C GLN A 271 -0.83 -5.29 20.76
N ARG A 272 -0.15 -4.20 20.37
CA ARG A 272 0.91 -4.21 19.34
C ARG A 272 2.06 -5.19 19.59
N HIS A 273 2.30 -5.61 20.85
CA HIS A 273 3.41 -6.52 21.17
C HIS A 273 3.03 -8.00 21.10
N VAL A 274 1.75 -8.31 20.88
CA VAL A 274 1.32 -9.69 20.71
C VAL A 274 1.71 -10.14 19.31
N ARG A 275 2.52 -11.20 19.24
CA ARG A 275 2.96 -11.83 17.98
C ARG A 275 2.33 -13.20 17.83
N LEU A 276 2.10 -13.62 16.60
CA LEU A 276 1.59 -14.94 16.26
C LEU A 276 2.74 -15.78 15.73
N MET A 277 3.04 -16.87 16.42
CA MET A 277 3.93 -17.92 15.92
C MET A 277 3.15 -18.82 14.98
N TYR A 278 3.77 -19.21 13.86
CA TYR A 278 3.24 -20.18 12.91
C TYR A 278 4.23 -21.32 12.68
N SER A 279 3.69 -22.52 12.47
CA SER A 279 4.40 -23.68 11.91
C SER A 279 3.43 -24.48 11.04
N GLY A 280 3.91 -24.97 9.89
CA GLY A 280 3.14 -25.83 8.99
C GLY A 280 4.04 -26.53 7.97
N PRO A 281 3.48 -27.34 7.06
CA PRO A 281 4.26 -28.10 6.07
C PRO A 281 5.24 -27.26 5.25
N ALA A 282 4.81 -26.10 4.76
CA ALA A 282 5.67 -25.17 4.00
C ALA A 282 6.61 -24.33 4.88
N PHE A 283 6.41 -24.30 6.19
CA PHE A 283 7.25 -23.52 7.10
C PHE A 283 7.37 -24.27 8.42
N SER A 284 8.13 -25.37 8.40
CA SER A 284 8.17 -26.32 9.51
C SER A 284 8.82 -25.72 10.76
N LYS A 285 9.86 -24.89 10.58
CA LYS A 285 10.49 -24.12 11.66
C LYS A 285 9.57 -23.00 12.16
N PRO A 286 9.23 -22.98 13.48
CA PRO A 286 8.37 -21.95 14.05
C PRO A 286 8.93 -20.54 13.85
N ARG A 287 8.07 -19.61 13.45
CA ARG A 287 8.44 -18.22 13.17
C ARG A 287 7.30 -17.27 13.49
N THR A 288 7.62 -16.01 13.80
CA THR A 288 6.62 -14.96 13.95
C THR A 288 6.14 -14.50 12.58
N ILE A 289 4.83 -14.37 12.39
CA ILE A 289 4.22 -13.89 11.15
C ILE A 289 3.28 -12.71 11.44
N PRO A 290 3.15 -11.73 10.51
CA PRO A 290 2.03 -10.82 10.53
C PRO A 290 0.74 -11.57 10.18
N VAL A 291 -0.36 -11.15 10.80
CA VAL A 291 -1.71 -11.67 10.55
C VAL A 291 -2.66 -10.49 10.38
N ALA A 292 -3.76 -10.70 9.66
CA ALA A 292 -4.73 -9.66 9.43
C ALA A 292 -5.74 -9.53 10.58
N ASP A 293 -6.12 -8.29 10.88
CA ASP A 293 -7.13 -7.90 11.86
C ASP A 293 -6.97 -8.56 13.25
N PRO A 294 -5.77 -8.55 13.86
CA PRO A 294 -5.57 -9.17 15.17
C PRO A 294 -6.33 -8.40 16.27
N ARG A 295 -7.18 -9.10 17.03
CA ARG A 295 -7.94 -8.56 18.17
C ARG A 295 -7.87 -9.46 19.39
N ILE A 296 -7.96 -8.87 20.59
CA ILE A 296 -8.10 -9.61 21.86
C ILE A 296 -9.53 -9.48 22.34
N GLU A 297 -10.26 -10.59 22.32
CA GLU A 297 -11.68 -10.62 22.67
C GLU A 297 -12.11 -11.97 23.26
N LYS A 298 -13.37 -12.10 23.67
CA LYS A 298 -13.90 -13.37 24.19
C LYS A 298 -14.58 -14.18 23.10
N VAL A 299 -14.08 -15.38 22.85
CA VAL A 299 -14.70 -16.40 22.00
C VAL A 299 -15.19 -17.53 22.90
N ASP A 300 -16.50 -17.80 22.86
CA ASP A 300 -17.16 -18.80 23.71
C ASP A 300 -16.86 -18.63 25.21
N GLY A 301 -16.74 -17.36 25.65
CA GLY A 301 -16.47 -16.98 27.04
C GLY A 301 -14.98 -17.01 27.45
N GLN A 302 -14.10 -17.56 26.60
CA GLN A 302 -12.65 -17.61 26.80
C GLN A 302 -11.97 -16.47 26.06
N TRP A 303 -11.02 -15.79 26.69
CA TRP A 303 -10.17 -14.82 26.00
C TRP A 303 -9.37 -15.50 24.90
N ALA A 304 -9.34 -14.88 23.73
CA ALA A 304 -8.67 -15.37 22.55
C ALA A 304 -8.05 -14.20 21.77
N VAL A 305 -7.04 -14.51 20.96
CA VAL A 305 -6.65 -13.65 19.85
C VAL A 305 -7.44 -14.11 18.64
N THR A 306 -8.26 -13.23 18.07
CA THR A 306 -8.92 -13.44 16.78
C THR A 306 -8.12 -12.73 15.70
N PHE A 307 -8.02 -13.36 14.53
CA PHE A 307 -7.26 -12.85 13.38
C PHE A 307 -7.71 -13.55 12.10
N LYS A 308 -7.24 -13.09 10.94
CA LYS A 308 -7.46 -13.73 9.65
C LYS A 308 -6.12 -14.19 9.06
N ALA A 309 -6.10 -15.38 8.46
CA ALA A 309 -4.92 -15.94 7.82
C ALA A 309 -5.29 -16.77 6.58
N PRO A 310 -4.45 -16.80 5.52
CA PRO A 310 -4.70 -17.58 4.30
C PRO A 310 -4.25 -19.04 4.40
N ARG A 311 -3.46 -19.41 5.41
CA ARG A 311 -2.91 -20.76 5.58
C ARG A 311 -3.42 -21.43 6.84
N LEU A 312 -3.67 -22.72 6.76
CA LEU A 312 -3.87 -23.55 7.95
C LEU A 312 -2.51 -24.05 8.47
N GLY A 313 -2.50 -24.64 9.67
CA GLY A 313 -1.29 -24.99 10.39
C GLY A 313 -1.42 -24.77 11.90
N THR A 314 -0.29 -24.74 12.60
CA THR A 314 -0.23 -24.54 14.05
C THR A 314 0.09 -23.09 14.38
N TYR A 315 -0.73 -22.48 15.25
CA TYR A 315 -0.60 -21.10 15.68
C TYR A 315 -0.48 -20.99 17.19
N GLN A 316 0.32 -20.03 17.68
CA GLN A 316 0.42 -19.70 19.10
C GLN A 316 0.68 -18.20 19.32
N ALA A 317 -0.06 -17.58 20.23
CA ALA A 317 0.16 -16.19 20.60
C ALA A 317 1.28 -16.08 21.66
N VAL A 318 2.25 -15.20 21.39
CA VAL A 318 3.39 -14.95 22.26
C VAL A 318 3.61 -13.45 22.46
N VAL A 319 4.30 -13.08 23.54
CA VAL A 319 4.72 -11.71 23.82
C VAL A 319 6.15 -11.72 24.36
N ALA A 320 6.98 -10.76 23.96
CA ALA A 320 8.34 -10.65 24.49
C ALA A 320 8.30 -10.34 26.00
N LYS A 321 9.25 -10.89 26.78
CA LYS A 321 9.32 -10.67 28.24
C LYS A 321 9.54 -9.20 28.61
N ASP A 322 10.16 -8.43 27.72
CA ASP A 322 10.50 -7.02 27.86
C ASP A 322 9.59 -6.10 27.01
N ALA A 323 8.46 -6.61 26.51
CA ALA A 323 7.51 -5.86 25.68
C ALA A 323 7.07 -4.56 26.36
N GLY A 324 7.14 -3.44 25.63
CA GLY A 324 6.76 -2.11 26.11
C GLY A 324 7.78 -1.42 27.01
N THR A 325 8.96 -2.02 27.24
CA THR A 325 9.97 -1.47 28.18
C THR A 325 11.17 -0.83 27.50
N LYS A 326 11.31 -1.00 26.18
CA LYS A 326 12.45 -0.47 25.42
C LYS A 326 12.17 0.95 24.99
N THR A 327 12.94 1.89 25.53
CA THR A 327 12.95 3.28 25.06
C THR A 327 14.23 3.54 24.30
N ARG A 328 14.11 4.14 23.11
CA ARG A 328 15.22 4.60 22.28
C ARG A 328 15.12 6.08 22.00
N LYS A 329 16.26 6.71 21.72
CA LYS A 329 16.28 8.06 21.16
C LYS A 329 15.91 7.96 19.68
N ARG A 330 14.79 8.55 19.29
CA ARG A 330 14.37 8.65 17.89
C ARG A 330 14.65 10.06 17.41
N LYS A 331 15.48 10.19 16.38
CA LYS A 331 15.64 11.44 15.64
C LYS A 331 14.37 11.68 14.82
N LEU A 332 13.82 12.88 14.86
CA LEU A 332 12.74 13.33 13.99
C LEU A 332 13.29 14.35 13.00
N THR A 333 12.90 14.23 11.74
CA THR A 333 13.18 15.24 10.70
C THR A 333 12.02 16.21 10.51
N HIS A 334 10.85 15.89 11.08
CA HIS A 334 9.59 16.64 10.91
C HIS A 334 9.16 16.72 9.45
N ARG A 335 9.52 15.71 8.67
CA ARG A 335 9.10 15.57 7.28
C ARG A 335 8.44 14.23 7.06
N ALA A 336 7.38 14.23 6.26
CA ALA A 336 6.75 13.01 5.77
C ALA A 336 6.45 13.15 4.27
N VAL A 337 6.27 12.01 3.60
CA VAL A 337 5.88 11.94 2.20
C VAL A 337 4.67 11.02 2.05
N ILE A 338 3.70 11.45 1.26
CA ILE A 338 2.45 10.74 0.97
C ILE A 338 2.08 10.93 -0.51
N GLY A 339 1.47 9.93 -1.13
CA GLY A 339 1.04 10.05 -2.51
C GLY A 339 0.10 8.94 -2.95
N VAL A 340 -0.61 9.17 -4.05
CA VAL A 340 -1.61 8.24 -4.60
C VAL A 340 -1.25 7.80 -6.02
N SER A 341 -1.42 6.52 -6.38
CA SER A 341 -1.16 6.02 -7.75
C SER A 341 0.31 6.23 -8.15
N MET A 342 0.61 6.94 -9.25
CA MET A 342 1.98 7.38 -9.59
C MET A 342 2.68 8.08 -8.40
N GLY A 343 1.94 8.87 -7.62
CA GLY A 343 2.46 9.50 -6.41
C GLY A 343 2.73 8.51 -5.28
N GLY A 344 1.99 7.40 -5.22
CA GLY A 344 2.31 6.27 -4.33
C GLY A 344 3.65 5.66 -4.69
N ALA A 345 3.91 5.51 -6.00
CA ALA A 345 5.15 4.92 -6.49
C ALA A 345 6.33 5.85 -6.18
N GLY A 346 6.18 7.13 -6.49
CA GLY A 346 7.16 8.16 -6.12
C GLY A 346 7.38 8.25 -4.61
N THR A 347 6.33 8.07 -3.80
CA THR A 347 6.43 8.11 -2.33
C THR A 347 7.30 6.98 -1.81
N ALA A 348 7.10 5.75 -2.29
CA ALA A 348 7.91 4.62 -1.85
C ALA A 348 9.34 4.71 -2.37
N MET A 349 9.54 4.97 -3.66
CA MET A 349 10.87 5.07 -4.27
C MET A 349 11.67 6.23 -3.67
N PHE A 350 11.19 7.47 -3.78
CA PHE A 350 11.91 8.63 -3.26
C PHE A 350 12.04 8.58 -1.74
N GLY A 351 10.96 8.22 -1.05
CA GLY A 351 10.94 8.15 0.42
C GLY A 351 11.98 7.18 0.96
N LEU A 352 12.14 5.99 0.37
CA LEU A 352 13.11 5.00 0.84
C LEU A 352 14.53 5.26 0.31
N ARG A 353 14.68 5.87 -0.86
CA ARG A 353 15.99 6.32 -1.37
C ARG A 353 16.58 7.45 -0.54
N HIS A 354 15.72 8.35 -0.05
CA HIS A 354 16.05 9.48 0.83
C HIS A 354 15.47 9.25 2.23
N HIS A 355 15.60 8.02 2.71
CA HIS A 355 15.03 7.59 3.99
C HIS A 355 15.53 8.42 5.17
N ASP A 356 16.71 9.03 5.04
CA ASP A 356 17.32 9.94 5.98
C ASP A 356 16.51 11.24 6.16
N LEU A 357 15.73 11.65 5.15
CA LEU A 357 14.97 12.90 5.15
C LEU A 357 13.58 12.80 5.80
N PHE A 358 13.00 11.61 5.95
CA PHE A 358 11.60 11.43 6.36
C PHE A 358 11.44 10.63 7.65
N ASP A 359 10.42 10.97 8.44
CA ASP A 359 9.98 10.20 9.61
C ASP A 359 8.97 9.12 9.22
N VAL A 360 8.12 9.44 8.24
CA VAL A 360 7.02 8.58 7.76
C VAL A 360 6.93 8.63 6.24
N ILE A 361 6.78 7.45 5.64
CA ILE A 361 6.57 7.25 4.20
C ILE A 361 5.21 6.59 4.02
N ALA A 362 4.29 7.23 3.28
CA ALA A 362 2.90 6.78 3.18
C ALA A 362 2.43 6.58 1.73
N PRO A 363 2.89 5.52 1.04
CA PRO A 363 2.52 5.29 -0.35
C PRO A 363 1.14 4.64 -0.45
N LEU A 364 0.20 5.31 -1.12
CA LEU A 364 -1.19 4.87 -1.22
C LEU A 364 -1.54 4.42 -2.65
N GLY A 365 -2.00 3.18 -2.83
CA GLY A 365 -2.53 2.69 -4.10
C GLY A 365 -1.54 2.79 -5.26
N GLY A 366 -0.31 2.32 -5.00
CA GLY A 366 0.81 2.28 -5.93
C GLY A 366 2.16 2.19 -5.22
N PRO A 367 2.34 1.44 -4.12
CA PRO A 367 3.56 1.52 -3.32
C PRO A 367 4.81 0.93 -3.95
N VAL A 368 4.71 0.26 -5.09
CA VAL A 368 5.79 -0.35 -5.88
C VAL A 368 6.79 -1.15 -5.05
N ASP A 369 6.64 -2.47 -5.08
CA ASP A 369 7.72 -3.43 -4.94
C ASP A 369 8.12 -3.82 -6.36
N TRP A 370 9.18 -3.22 -6.92
CA TRP A 370 9.51 -3.46 -8.33
C TRP A 370 9.99 -4.89 -8.57
N THR A 371 10.53 -5.55 -7.55
CA THR A 371 10.88 -6.98 -7.63
C THR A 371 9.65 -7.83 -7.94
N TRP A 372 8.58 -7.70 -7.15
CA TRP A 372 7.32 -8.42 -7.41
C TRP A 372 6.57 -7.88 -8.64
N LEU A 373 6.43 -6.56 -8.78
CA LEU A 373 5.61 -5.96 -9.83
C LEU A 373 6.19 -6.20 -11.23
N LEU A 374 7.52 -6.18 -11.41
CA LEU A 374 8.13 -6.49 -12.70
C LEU A 374 8.00 -7.98 -13.02
N HIS A 375 8.19 -8.87 -12.04
CA HIS A 375 7.89 -10.30 -12.20
C HIS A 375 6.42 -10.53 -12.61
N TYR A 376 5.50 -9.81 -11.99
CA TYR A 376 4.08 -9.86 -12.32
C TYR A 376 3.79 -9.30 -13.72
N ILE A 377 4.43 -8.19 -14.13
CA ILE A 377 4.31 -7.65 -15.49
C ILE A 377 4.84 -8.65 -16.52
N GLU A 378 6.01 -9.22 -16.31
CA GLU A 378 6.64 -10.19 -17.19
C GLU A 378 5.77 -11.45 -17.38
N ASN A 379 5.23 -12.00 -16.29
CA ASN A 379 4.50 -13.28 -16.31
C ASN A 379 2.99 -13.14 -16.53
N ASN A 380 2.42 -11.97 -16.27
CA ASN A 380 1.00 -11.68 -16.49
C ASN A 380 0.81 -10.67 -17.62
N HIS A 381 1.21 -9.41 -17.46
CA HIS A 381 0.89 -8.37 -18.44
C HIS A 381 1.48 -8.64 -19.83
N LEU A 382 2.67 -9.24 -19.92
CA LEU A 382 3.35 -9.65 -21.16
C LEU A 382 3.26 -11.16 -21.43
N GLY A 383 2.70 -11.94 -20.49
CA GLY A 383 2.57 -13.39 -20.58
C GLY A 383 1.26 -13.86 -21.22
N GLY A 384 0.99 -15.17 -21.08
CA GLY A 384 -0.19 -15.85 -21.61
C GLY A 384 0.01 -16.52 -22.97
N PHE A 385 1.26 -16.77 -23.35
CA PHE A 385 1.63 -17.43 -24.60
C PHE A 385 2.36 -18.75 -24.32
N ARG A 386 2.32 -19.66 -25.29
CA ARG A 386 2.90 -20.98 -25.17
C ARG A 386 4.27 -21.01 -25.84
N SER A 387 5.30 -21.38 -25.10
CA SER A 387 6.64 -21.56 -25.66
C SER A 387 6.63 -22.66 -26.73
N ILE A 388 7.52 -22.52 -27.72
CA ILE A 388 7.66 -23.42 -28.86
C ILE A 388 9.05 -24.07 -28.85
N PRO A 389 9.18 -25.35 -29.22
CA PRO A 389 10.49 -25.99 -29.32
C PRO A 389 11.25 -25.56 -30.60
N PRO A 390 12.58 -25.74 -30.65
CA PRO A 390 13.35 -25.65 -31.90
C PRO A 390 12.79 -26.59 -32.98
N GLY A 391 12.84 -26.15 -34.23
CA GLY A 391 12.31 -26.80 -35.43
C GLY A 391 10.83 -26.52 -35.72
N THR A 392 10.17 -25.64 -34.95
CA THR A 392 8.76 -25.30 -35.12
C THR A 392 8.52 -24.54 -36.43
N THR A 393 7.48 -24.93 -37.18
CA THR A 393 7.07 -24.25 -38.41
C THR A 393 5.69 -23.60 -38.26
N LEU A 394 5.33 -22.68 -39.16
CA LEU A 394 4.01 -22.02 -39.14
C LEU A 394 2.84 -23.01 -39.10
N GLY A 395 2.98 -24.20 -39.71
CA GLY A 395 1.93 -25.21 -39.72
C GLY A 395 1.68 -25.90 -38.37
N ASP A 396 2.62 -25.77 -37.44
CA ASP A 396 2.55 -26.33 -36.08
C ASP A 396 1.88 -25.37 -35.09
N LEU A 397 1.66 -24.11 -35.51
CA LEU A 397 1.19 -23.02 -34.66
C LEU A 397 -0.31 -22.80 -34.77
N THR A 398 -0.91 -22.36 -33.66
CA THR A 398 -2.29 -21.86 -33.61
C THR A 398 -2.25 -20.37 -33.33
N LEU A 399 -2.83 -19.55 -34.21
CA LEU A 399 -2.78 -18.08 -34.11
C LEU A 399 -4.03 -17.46 -33.47
N GLU A 400 -5.08 -18.25 -33.22
CA GLU A 400 -6.33 -17.81 -32.60
C GLU A 400 -6.64 -18.63 -31.35
N ALA A 401 -7.19 -17.99 -30.32
CA ALA A 401 -7.58 -18.69 -29.10
C ALA A 401 -8.76 -19.63 -29.34
N THR A 402 -8.74 -20.80 -28.70
CA THR A 402 -9.85 -21.76 -28.76
C THR A 402 -11.08 -21.18 -28.08
N SER A 403 -12.24 -21.20 -28.73
CA SER A 403 -13.52 -20.80 -28.12
C SER A 403 -13.98 -21.84 -27.09
N CYS A 404 -14.52 -21.38 -25.97
CA CYS A 404 -14.98 -22.26 -24.89
C CYS A 404 -16.35 -21.83 -24.35
N ALA A 405 -17.14 -22.80 -23.88
CA ALA A 405 -18.31 -22.58 -23.05
C ALA A 405 -18.02 -22.87 -21.57
N SER A 406 -17.00 -23.70 -21.30
CA SER A 406 -16.52 -24.04 -19.96
C SER A 406 -15.03 -24.41 -20.00
N ALA A 407 -14.41 -24.54 -18.82
CA ALA A 407 -13.03 -25.03 -18.72
C ALA A 407 -12.80 -26.42 -19.34
N ALA A 408 -13.85 -27.23 -19.53
CA ALA A 408 -13.74 -28.54 -20.17
C ALA A 408 -13.43 -28.47 -21.67
N ASP A 409 -13.64 -27.31 -22.31
CA ASP A 409 -13.32 -27.09 -23.73
C ASP A 409 -11.85 -26.67 -23.93
N CYS A 410 -11.13 -26.38 -22.83
CA CYS A 410 -9.76 -25.88 -22.84
C CYS A 410 -8.74 -26.97 -22.54
N LYS A 411 -7.47 -26.71 -22.86
CA LYS A 411 -6.39 -27.59 -22.41
C LYS A 411 -6.30 -27.60 -20.88
N PRO A 412 -5.72 -28.65 -20.27
CA PRO A 412 -5.66 -28.77 -18.80
C PRO A 412 -4.96 -27.61 -18.08
N ASP A 413 -4.08 -26.90 -18.79
CA ASP A 413 -3.32 -25.74 -18.31
C ASP A 413 -3.96 -24.39 -18.69
N GLU A 414 -5.12 -24.40 -19.35
CA GLU A 414 -5.83 -23.20 -19.79
C GLU A 414 -7.13 -22.99 -18.97
N THR A 415 -7.49 -21.72 -18.81
CA THR A 415 -8.74 -21.29 -18.17
C THR A 415 -9.69 -20.72 -19.22
N CYS A 416 -10.97 -21.11 -19.16
CA CYS A 416 -12.00 -20.50 -20.00
C CYS A 416 -12.39 -19.12 -19.45
N VAL A 417 -11.97 -18.06 -20.15
CA VAL A 417 -12.22 -16.66 -19.81
C VAL A 417 -13.25 -16.07 -20.77
N GLY A 418 -14.31 -15.45 -20.25
CA GLY A 418 -15.34 -14.82 -21.08
C GLY A 418 -16.32 -14.00 -20.26
N ALA A 419 -17.24 -13.32 -20.93
CA ALA A 419 -18.32 -12.59 -20.29
C ALA A 419 -19.11 -13.51 -19.34
N LEU A 420 -19.28 -13.09 -18.08
CA LEU A 420 -20.05 -13.83 -17.07
C LEU A 420 -21.45 -14.19 -17.62
N GLY A 421 -21.63 -15.45 -18.03
CA GLY A 421 -22.90 -15.98 -18.54
C GLY A 421 -23.19 -15.79 -20.04
N LEU A 422 -22.23 -15.34 -20.86
CA LEU A 422 -22.41 -15.19 -22.32
C LEU A 422 -21.31 -15.90 -23.13
N PRO A 423 -21.48 -17.21 -23.45
CA PRO A 423 -20.57 -17.91 -24.35
C PRO A 423 -20.67 -17.40 -25.80
N PRO A 424 -19.61 -17.57 -26.62
CA PRO A 424 -18.36 -18.26 -26.29
C PRO A 424 -17.34 -17.36 -25.56
N GLY A 425 -16.69 -17.90 -24.53
CA GLY A 425 -15.43 -17.40 -23.99
C GLY A 425 -14.24 -17.90 -24.81
N LYS A 426 -13.02 -17.64 -24.32
CA LYS A 426 -11.75 -18.07 -24.92
C LYS A 426 -10.90 -18.83 -23.90
N CYS A 427 -10.21 -19.87 -24.35
CA CYS A 427 -9.20 -20.57 -23.56
C CYS A 427 -7.93 -19.73 -23.48
N VAL A 428 -7.52 -19.40 -22.26
CA VAL A 428 -6.39 -18.52 -21.96
C VAL A 428 -5.41 -19.26 -21.05
N LEU A 429 -4.12 -19.19 -21.36
CA LEU A 429 -3.05 -19.71 -20.51
C LEU A 429 -2.82 -18.74 -19.33
N MET A 430 -3.70 -18.81 -18.33
CA MET A 430 -3.67 -17.90 -17.17
C MET A 430 -2.63 -18.37 -16.14
N PRO A 431 -1.78 -17.46 -15.63
CA PRO A 431 -0.94 -17.74 -14.47
C PRO A 431 -1.78 -18.16 -13.25
N THR A 432 -1.18 -18.95 -12.36
CA THR A 432 -1.82 -19.32 -11.09
C THR A 432 -1.48 -18.27 -10.02
N PRO A 433 -2.47 -17.60 -9.42
CA PRO A 433 -2.24 -16.70 -8.29
C PRO A 433 -1.55 -17.42 -7.13
N LYS A 434 -0.53 -16.80 -6.55
CA LYS A 434 0.24 -17.33 -5.41
C LYS A 434 -0.13 -16.63 -4.10
N ASP A 435 -0.59 -15.38 -4.17
CA ASP A 435 -0.85 -14.56 -3.00
C ASP A 435 -2.35 -14.39 -2.70
N PRO A 436 -2.73 -14.19 -1.42
CA PRO A 436 -4.11 -13.93 -1.05
C PRO A 436 -4.62 -12.66 -1.75
N TYR A 437 -5.82 -12.77 -2.33
CA TYR A 437 -6.51 -11.71 -3.08
C TYR A 437 -5.91 -11.34 -4.43
N GLU A 438 -4.80 -11.98 -4.85
CA GLU A 438 -4.25 -11.80 -6.19
C GLU A 438 -5.26 -12.25 -7.26
N HIS A 439 -5.42 -11.45 -8.30
CA HIS A 439 -6.08 -11.87 -9.54
C HIS A 439 -5.05 -11.98 -10.66
N ALA A 440 -5.14 -13.02 -11.47
CA ALA A 440 -4.26 -13.23 -12.62
C ALA A 440 -4.79 -12.52 -13.86
N GLN A 441 -3.89 -12.20 -14.78
CA GLN A 441 -4.21 -11.64 -16.10
C GLN A 441 -3.16 -12.06 -17.14
N THR A 442 -3.46 -11.85 -18.42
CA THR A 442 -2.51 -12.12 -19.53
C THR A 442 -2.50 -10.96 -20.51
N PHE A 443 -1.52 -10.90 -21.42
CA PHE A 443 -1.45 -9.84 -22.42
C PHE A 443 -2.79 -9.62 -23.14
N ASN A 444 -3.46 -10.69 -23.57
CA ASN A 444 -4.74 -10.58 -24.29
C ASN A 444 -5.96 -10.32 -23.39
N THR A 445 -5.86 -10.49 -22.08
CA THR A 445 -6.99 -10.38 -21.14
C THR A 445 -6.56 -9.66 -19.86
N TRP A 446 -6.34 -8.34 -19.94
CA TRP A 446 -6.03 -7.54 -18.76
C TRP A 446 -7.26 -7.30 -17.90
N TRP A 447 -7.03 -7.28 -16.58
CA TRP A 447 -8.03 -7.00 -15.59
C TRP A 447 -8.44 -5.53 -15.65
N TYR A 448 -9.73 -5.29 -15.84
CA TYR A 448 -10.38 -4.01 -15.63
C TYR A 448 -11.85 -4.26 -15.33
N GLU A 449 -12.24 -4.01 -14.08
CA GLU A 449 -13.60 -4.27 -13.63
C GLU A 449 -14.51 -3.06 -13.79
N TYR A 450 -15.70 -3.32 -14.34
CA TYR A 450 -16.80 -2.36 -14.38
C TYR A 450 -17.78 -2.54 -13.20
N PRO A 451 -18.44 -1.45 -12.79
CA PRO A 451 -18.33 -0.12 -13.38
C PRO A 451 -17.11 0.64 -12.83
N ARG A 452 -16.70 1.69 -13.54
CA ARG A 452 -15.37 2.31 -13.42
C ARG A 452 -15.23 3.35 -12.30
N GLU A 453 -16.28 3.53 -11.50
CA GLU A 453 -16.43 4.60 -10.52
C GLU A 453 -15.30 4.61 -9.48
N GLY A 454 -14.77 3.43 -9.13
CA GLY A 454 -13.66 3.30 -8.19
C GLY A 454 -12.28 3.16 -8.84
N ASN A 455 -12.18 3.10 -10.17
CA ASN A 455 -10.88 3.04 -10.83
C ASN A 455 -10.22 4.42 -10.95
N GLY A 456 -10.99 5.52 -10.82
CA GLY A 456 -10.46 6.89 -10.96
C GLY A 456 -10.16 7.31 -12.42
N GLY A 457 -10.38 6.44 -13.40
CA GLY A 457 -10.12 6.67 -14.82
C GLY A 457 -10.48 5.47 -15.68
N SER A 458 -10.42 5.60 -17.00
CA SER A 458 -10.76 4.50 -17.92
C SER A 458 -9.65 3.49 -18.17
N PHE A 459 -8.36 3.76 -17.91
CA PHE A 459 -7.24 2.83 -18.15
C PHE A 459 -7.41 1.81 -19.32
N PRO A 460 -7.82 2.20 -20.55
CA PRO A 460 -7.77 1.29 -21.70
C PRO A 460 -6.33 0.87 -22.00
N ARG A 461 -6.18 -0.08 -22.93
CA ARG A 461 -4.85 -0.63 -23.27
C ARG A 461 -3.84 0.43 -23.74
N SER A 462 -4.31 1.48 -24.43
CA SER A 462 -3.47 2.63 -24.80
C SER A 462 -2.92 3.40 -23.59
N GLU A 463 -3.67 3.47 -22.49
CA GLU A 463 -3.20 4.13 -21.26
C GLU A 463 -2.15 3.28 -20.54
N TYR A 464 -2.28 1.95 -20.54
CA TYR A 464 -1.22 1.05 -20.05
C TYR A 464 0.06 1.17 -20.88
N ALA A 465 -0.07 1.14 -22.21
CA ALA A 465 1.06 1.32 -23.12
C ALA A 465 1.76 2.67 -22.87
N GLN A 466 0.98 3.74 -22.63
CA GLN A 466 1.52 5.05 -22.27
C GLN A 466 2.24 5.05 -20.90
N ILE A 467 1.72 4.34 -19.89
CA ILE A 467 2.38 4.17 -18.59
C ILE A 467 3.71 3.44 -18.75
N PHE A 468 3.73 2.31 -19.46
CA PHE A 468 4.96 1.56 -19.71
C PHE A 468 5.99 2.39 -20.48
N ARG A 469 5.54 3.20 -21.44
CA ARG A 469 6.43 4.10 -22.18
C ARG A 469 7.04 5.16 -21.28
N ASP A 470 6.27 5.85 -20.45
CA ASP A 470 6.84 6.82 -19.50
C ASP A 470 7.81 6.16 -18.52
N LEU A 471 7.45 4.99 -17.99
CA LEU A 471 8.35 4.20 -17.14
C LEU A 471 9.66 3.88 -17.88
N ALA A 472 9.62 3.48 -19.15
CA ALA A 472 10.84 3.24 -19.92
C ALA A 472 11.62 4.54 -20.23
N LEU A 473 10.95 5.68 -20.44
CA LEU A 473 11.63 6.97 -20.57
C LEU A 473 12.32 7.39 -19.26
N MET A 474 11.79 6.98 -18.11
CA MET A 474 12.39 7.26 -16.81
C MET A 474 13.52 6.29 -16.47
N PHE A 475 13.31 4.99 -16.63
CA PHE A 475 14.25 3.98 -16.13
C PHE A 475 15.13 3.35 -17.21
N GLY A 476 14.75 3.42 -18.48
CA GLY A 476 15.24 2.55 -19.56
C GLY A 476 14.28 1.38 -19.79
N ASN A 477 14.45 0.64 -20.88
CA ASN A 477 13.58 -0.51 -21.17
C ASN A 477 13.91 -1.68 -20.22
N PRO A 478 12.97 -2.15 -19.37
CA PRO A 478 13.23 -3.30 -18.50
C PRO A 478 13.15 -4.64 -19.24
N ASN A 479 12.70 -4.65 -20.49
CA ASN A 479 12.36 -5.85 -21.27
C ASN A 479 13.32 -6.10 -22.44
N GLY A 480 14.53 -5.55 -22.39
CA GLY A 480 15.57 -5.74 -23.40
C GLY A 480 16.65 -4.66 -23.34
N GLU A 481 17.86 -4.99 -23.76
CA GLU A 481 18.98 -4.05 -23.83
C GLU A 481 19.19 -3.54 -25.26
N ASN A 482 19.30 -2.23 -25.44
CA ASN A 482 19.59 -1.62 -26.74
C ASN A 482 20.81 -0.70 -26.65
N LEU A 483 21.94 -1.16 -27.20
CA LEU A 483 23.21 -0.43 -27.14
C LEU A 483 23.27 0.76 -28.11
N THR A 484 22.19 1.04 -28.84
CA THR A 484 22.12 2.16 -29.77
C THR A 484 22.03 3.47 -28.99
N PRO A 485 22.93 4.45 -29.19
CA PRO A 485 22.88 5.72 -28.45
C PRO A 485 21.53 6.43 -28.60
N GLY A 486 20.89 6.80 -27.48
CA GLY A 486 19.56 7.41 -27.46
C GLY A 486 18.40 6.42 -27.64
N GLY A 487 18.68 5.11 -27.60
CA GLY A 487 17.72 4.01 -27.67
C GLY A 487 17.52 3.28 -26.35
N GLU A 488 17.97 3.84 -25.23
CA GLU A 488 17.99 3.19 -23.90
C GLU A 488 16.59 2.77 -23.40
N ASN A 489 15.55 3.45 -23.88
CA ASN A 489 14.15 3.16 -23.58
C ASN A 489 13.46 2.27 -24.63
N LEU A 490 14.20 1.73 -25.60
CA LEU A 490 13.69 0.96 -26.73
C LEU A 490 14.19 -0.49 -26.69
N PRO A 491 13.49 -1.45 -27.32
CA PRO A 491 13.93 -2.85 -27.39
C PRO A 491 15.16 -3.00 -28.28
N ALA A 492 15.89 -4.11 -28.10
CA ALA A 492 17.02 -4.46 -28.96
C ALA A 492 16.61 -4.46 -30.45
N GLY A 493 17.44 -3.86 -31.30
CA GLY A 493 17.19 -3.79 -32.74
C GLY A 493 16.35 -2.60 -33.23
N VAL A 494 15.71 -1.84 -32.34
CA VAL A 494 14.93 -0.65 -32.72
C VAL A 494 15.81 0.59 -32.67
N HIS A 495 16.10 1.18 -33.83
CA HIS A 495 16.88 2.42 -33.89
C HIS A 495 16.00 3.62 -33.46
N PRO A 496 16.50 4.58 -32.65
CA PRO A 496 15.70 5.69 -32.13
C PRO A 496 15.26 6.72 -33.18
N ASP A 497 15.80 6.62 -34.39
CA ASP A 497 15.43 7.44 -35.56
C ASP A 497 14.66 6.63 -36.63
N ASP A 498 14.29 5.38 -36.33
CA ASP A 498 13.47 4.56 -37.22
C ASP A 498 12.05 5.15 -37.34
N PRO A 499 11.38 5.07 -38.51
CA PRO A 499 10.02 5.57 -38.69
C PRO A 499 8.99 5.01 -37.69
N SER A 500 9.19 3.80 -37.15
CA SER A 500 8.39 3.25 -36.04
C SER A 500 8.46 4.09 -34.75
N GLN A 501 9.48 4.94 -34.61
CA GLN A 501 9.74 5.82 -33.47
C GLN A 501 9.43 7.29 -33.77
N VAL A 502 9.88 7.78 -34.92
CA VAL A 502 9.80 9.22 -35.26
C VAL A 502 8.53 9.61 -36.02
N GLY A 503 7.75 8.65 -36.52
CA GLY A 503 6.55 8.89 -37.31
C GLY A 503 6.83 9.66 -38.61
N ASP A 504 5.83 10.39 -39.10
CA ASP A 504 5.90 11.17 -40.34
C ASP A 504 6.18 12.68 -40.09
N HIS A 505 6.15 13.12 -38.84
CA HIS A 505 6.46 14.51 -38.48
C HIS A 505 7.92 14.86 -38.80
N ALA A 506 8.12 15.88 -39.65
CA ALA A 506 9.43 16.28 -40.16
C ALA A 506 10.46 16.73 -39.10
N ASN A 507 10.01 17.03 -37.88
CA ASN A 507 10.86 17.48 -36.77
C ASN A 507 11.08 16.39 -35.69
N GLY A 508 10.63 15.16 -35.92
CA GLY A 508 10.76 14.05 -34.95
C GLY A 508 9.89 14.21 -33.70
N GLU A 509 8.79 14.96 -33.79
CA GLU A 509 7.88 15.27 -32.66
C GLU A 509 7.22 14.01 -32.08
N CYS A 510 7.16 12.90 -32.82
CA CYS A 510 6.60 11.63 -32.33
C CYS A 510 7.57 10.78 -31.49
N LYS A 511 8.85 11.14 -31.47
CA LYS A 511 9.85 10.46 -30.65
C LYS A 511 9.51 10.57 -29.17
N VAL A 512 9.31 11.80 -28.70
CA VAL A 512 8.80 12.14 -27.37
C VAL A 512 8.02 13.45 -27.51
N TRP A 513 6.81 13.49 -26.95
CA TRP A 513 5.97 14.69 -26.88
C TRP A 513 5.50 14.90 -25.44
N VAL A 514 5.06 16.11 -25.09
CA VAL A 514 4.38 16.35 -23.82
C VAL A 514 2.90 16.14 -24.02
N ASP A 515 2.29 15.26 -23.24
CA ASP A 515 0.84 15.06 -23.22
C ASP A 515 0.13 16.39 -22.90
N PRO A 516 -1.00 16.71 -23.55
CA PRO A 516 -1.54 18.06 -23.54
C PRO A 516 -1.71 18.66 -22.15
N LEU A 517 -1.25 19.90 -22.01
CA LEU A 517 -1.39 20.72 -20.82
C LEU A 517 -2.29 21.92 -21.14
N ASP A 518 -2.99 22.44 -20.14
CA ASP A 518 -3.68 23.72 -20.31
C ASP A 518 -2.65 24.84 -20.52
N GLY A 519 -2.82 25.61 -21.59
CA GLY A 519 -1.87 26.65 -21.97
C GLY A 519 -1.91 27.00 -23.46
N PRO A 520 -1.02 27.90 -23.92
CA PRO A 520 -0.96 28.35 -25.31
C PRO A 520 -0.56 27.25 -26.31
N ASP A 521 0.19 26.23 -25.86
CA ASP A 521 0.67 25.14 -26.72
C ASP A 521 -0.29 23.94 -26.78
N LYS A 522 -1.43 24.00 -26.07
CA LYS A 522 -2.38 22.89 -25.94
C LYS A 522 -2.81 22.32 -27.28
N GLU A 523 -3.26 23.17 -28.20
CA GLU A 523 -3.75 22.74 -29.53
C GLU A 523 -2.65 22.01 -30.32
N LYS A 524 -1.40 22.46 -30.20
CA LYS A 524 -0.25 21.81 -30.85
C LYS A 524 0.02 20.45 -30.20
N GLN A 525 0.02 20.37 -28.87
CA GLN A 525 0.24 19.13 -28.14
C GLN A 525 -0.87 18.11 -28.44
N GLU A 526 -2.13 18.54 -28.50
CA GLU A 526 -3.27 17.69 -28.87
C GLU A 526 -3.10 17.14 -30.28
N ALA A 527 -2.72 17.98 -31.25
CA ALA A 527 -2.49 17.53 -32.62
C ALA A 527 -1.36 16.48 -32.72
N ILE A 528 -0.28 16.63 -31.95
CA ILE A 528 0.83 15.67 -31.89
C ILE A 528 0.37 14.37 -31.22
N ALA A 529 -0.26 14.46 -30.05
CA ALA A 529 -0.74 13.30 -29.29
C ALA A 529 -1.77 12.47 -30.07
N ASP A 530 -2.61 13.12 -30.88
CA ASP A 530 -3.63 12.46 -31.70
C ASP A 530 -3.05 11.79 -32.97
N SER A 531 -1.96 12.32 -33.53
CA SER A 531 -1.39 11.83 -34.80
C SER A 531 -0.26 10.83 -34.63
N CYS A 532 0.65 11.08 -33.69
CA CYS A 532 1.88 10.32 -33.53
C CYS A 532 1.68 8.81 -33.30
N PRO A 533 0.74 8.35 -32.44
CA PRO A 533 0.49 6.92 -32.28
C PRO A 533 0.14 6.22 -33.60
N ALA A 534 -0.76 6.81 -34.40
CA ALA A 534 -1.20 6.24 -35.66
C ALA A 534 -0.09 6.24 -36.73
N GLU A 535 0.68 7.32 -36.81
CA GLU A 535 1.83 7.40 -37.74
C GLU A 535 2.86 6.32 -37.43
N ARG A 536 3.22 6.16 -36.15
CA ARG A 536 4.18 5.15 -35.72
C ARG A 536 3.70 3.73 -35.99
N CYS A 537 2.42 3.45 -35.74
CA CYS A 537 1.81 2.16 -36.05
C CYS A 537 1.66 1.90 -37.56
N SER A 538 1.79 2.92 -38.41
CA SER A 538 1.83 2.74 -39.87
C SER A 538 3.21 2.31 -40.39
N HIS A 539 4.24 2.41 -39.55
CA HIS A 539 5.63 2.10 -39.85
C HIS A 539 6.15 0.92 -39.02
N THR A 540 5.50 -0.25 -39.11
CA THR A 540 6.00 -1.45 -38.43
C THR A 540 7.41 -1.80 -38.90
N LEU A 541 8.35 -1.83 -37.95
CA LEU A 541 9.70 -2.35 -38.18
C LEU A 541 9.68 -3.87 -38.07
N SER A 542 10.34 -4.55 -39.01
CA SER A 542 10.51 -6.01 -39.03
C SER A 542 11.99 -6.38 -38.94
N LEU A 543 12.31 -7.19 -37.94
CA LEU A 543 13.65 -7.68 -37.59
C LEU A 543 13.74 -9.17 -37.97
N ALA A 544 14.85 -9.58 -38.57
CA ALA A 544 15.06 -10.94 -39.06
C ALA A 544 16.25 -11.58 -38.36
N ASN A 545 16.22 -12.90 -38.16
CA ASN A 545 17.19 -13.64 -37.35
C ASN A 545 17.25 -13.08 -35.91
N TYR A 546 16.08 -12.76 -35.36
CA TYR A 546 15.93 -12.34 -33.97
C TYR A 546 15.55 -13.58 -33.16
N TYR A 547 16.38 -13.95 -32.20
CA TYR A 547 16.22 -15.16 -31.41
C TYR A 547 15.49 -14.84 -30.10
N ASP A 548 14.79 -15.82 -29.57
CA ASP A 548 14.11 -15.80 -28.27
C ASP A 548 13.88 -17.27 -27.89
N ASP A 549 14.34 -17.71 -26.72
CA ASP A 549 14.34 -19.11 -26.30
C ASP A 549 12.92 -19.69 -26.15
N GLU A 550 11.95 -18.86 -25.78
CA GLU A 550 10.56 -19.26 -25.57
C GLU A 550 9.77 -19.32 -26.88
N TYR A 551 9.89 -18.31 -27.74
CA TYR A 551 8.93 -18.03 -28.80
C TYR A 551 9.52 -18.00 -30.20
N ASN A 552 10.84 -17.89 -30.35
CA ASN A 552 11.53 -17.91 -31.64
C ASN A 552 12.94 -18.53 -31.57
N PRO A 553 13.10 -19.78 -31.09
CA PRO A 553 14.41 -20.34 -30.75
C PRO A 553 15.33 -20.55 -31.96
N ASP A 554 14.78 -20.62 -33.17
CA ASP A 554 15.56 -20.74 -34.41
C ASP A 554 15.76 -19.41 -35.14
N GLY A 555 15.22 -18.30 -34.62
CA GLY A 555 15.21 -16.99 -35.30
C GLY A 555 14.50 -17.00 -36.66
N THR A 556 13.61 -17.98 -36.88
CA THR A 556 12.99 -18.26 -38.19
C THR A 556 11.86 -17.28 -38.51
N PHE A 557 11.11 -16.86 -37.50
CA PHE A 557 10.00 -15.93 -37.67
C PHE A 557 10.50 -14.49 -37.55
N PRO A 558 9.95 -13.54 -38.33
CA PRO A 558 10.25 -12.14 -38.14
C PRO A 558 9.74 -11.65 -36.78
N VAL A 559 10.46 -10.70 -36.19
CA VAL A 559 10.07 -10.01 -34.96
C VAL A 559 9.74 -8.57 -35.30
N ILE A 560 8.64 -8.04 -34.76
CA ILE A 560 8.12 -6.73 -35.13
C ILE A 560 7.94 -5.79 -33.95
N THR A 561 8.03 -4.49 -34.20
CA THR A 561 7.49 -3.47 -33.29
C THR A 561 5.98 -3.62 -33.21
N ILE A 562 5.40 -3.51 -32.01
CA ILE A 562 3.98 -3.78 -31.80
C ILE A 562 3.15 -2.55 -31.48
N CYS A 563 1.89 -2.61 -31.91
CA CYS A 563 0.85 -1.68 -31.53
C CYS A 563 -0.35 -2.41 -30.94
N ASP A 564 -0.96 -1.81 -29.92
CA ASP A 564 -2.19 -2.25 -29.27
C ASP A 564 -2.91 -1.06 -28.62
N GLY A 565 -4.11 -0.78 -29.10
CA GLY A 565 -5.00 0.23 -28.52
C GLY A 565 -6.43 -0.28 -28.43
N SER A 566 -6.62 -1.59 -28.18
CA SER A 566 -7.96 -2.18 -28.15
C SER A 566 -8.87 -1.44 -27.18
N PRO A 567 -10.09 -1.04 -27.60
CA PRO A 567 -11.02 -0.37 -26.72
C PRO A 567 -11.54 -1.33 -25.66
N GLN A 568 -11.91 -0.79 -24.50
CA GLN A 568 -12.48 -1.62 -23.44
C GLN A 568 -13.82 -2.19 -23.87
N ASN A 569 -14.07 -3.44 -23.47
CA ASN A 569 -15.35 -4.10 -23.64
C ASN A 569 -15.96 -4.42 -22.28
N GLN A 570 -16.88 -3.57 -21.82
CA GLN A 570 -17.57 -3.73 -20.54
C GLN A 570 -18.27 -5.10 -20.40
N ALA A 571 -18.71 -5.72 -21.50
CA ALA A 571 -19.35 -7.03 -21.44
C ALA A 571 -18.40 -8.15 -20.96
N LEU A 572 -17.08 -7.93 -21.05
CA LEU A 572 -16.05 -8.88 -20.61
C LEU A 572 -15.59 -8.65 -19.17
N THR A 573 -16.21 -7.73 -18.43
CA THR A 573 -15.86 -7.48 -17.02
C THR A 573 -15.81 -8.79 -16.20
N PRO A 574 -14.76 -9.02 -15.38
CA PRO A 574 -13.70 -8.07 -15.00
C PRO A 574 -12.48 -8.03 -15.94
N TYR A 575 -12.49 -8.69 -17.09
CA TYR A 575 -11.43 -8.63 -18.10
C TYR A 575 -11.78 -7.66 -19.22
N ALA A 576 -12.32 -6.48 -18.88
CA ALA A 576 -12.80 -5.55 -19.88
C ALA A 576 -11.69 -4.98 -20.78
N ASN A 577 -10.43 -5.05 -20.35
CA ASN A 577 -9.25 -4.69 -21.15
C ASN A 577 -8.72 -5.87 -21.98
N SER A 578 -9.62 -6.54 -22.70
CA SER A 578 -9.24 -7.63 -23.61
C SER A 578 -8.76 -7.11 -24.96
N TRP A 579 -7.75 -7.76 -25.54
CA TRP A 579 -7.29 -7.50 -26.90
C TRP A 579 -8.39 -7.81 -27.92
N ALA A 580 -8.45 -7.04 -29.00
CA ALA A 580 -9.39 -7.25 -30.10
C ALA A 580 -8.71 -7.10 -31.48
N PRO A 581 -9.08 -7.94 -32.46
CA PRO A 581 -8.48 -7.88 -33.79
C PRO A 581 -8.71 -6.52 -34.46
N GLY A 582 -7.71 -6.09 -35.24
CA GLY A 582 -7.75 -4.83 -35.99
C GLY A 582 -7.63 -3.56 -35.13
N SER A 583 -7.30 -3.70 -33.84
CA SER A 583 -7.19 -2.57 -32.91
C SER A 583 -5.73 -2.24 -32.52
N ASN A 584 -4.79 -2.49 -33.42
CA ASN A 584 -3.35 -2.27 -33.23
C ASN A 584 -2.96 -0.85 -33.66
N ASN A 585 -3.46 0.18 -32.96
CA ASN A 585 -3.35 1.58 -33.38
C ASN A 585 -2.63 2.49 -32.37
N TYR A 586 -2.05 1.92 -31.32
CA TYR A 586 -1.29 2.66 -30.31
C TYR A 586 0.01 1.92 -30.00
N PRO A 587 1.19 2.55 -30.08
CA PRO A 587 2.46 1.83 -29.98
C PRO A 587 2.72 1.33 -28.55
N LEU A 588 3.15 0.07 -28.42
CA LEU A 588 3.66 -0.50 -27.18
C LEU A 588 5.19 -0.65 -27.33
N GLU A 589 5.88 0.44 -27.05
CA GLU A 589 7.29 0.63 -27.42
C GLU A 589 8.28 -0.18 -26.60
N VAL A 590 7.86 -0.67 -25.44
CA VAL A 590 8.74 -1.41 -24.53
C VAL A 590 8.90 -2.88 -24.93
N GLY A 591 8.13 -3.37 -25.91
CA GLY A 591 8.12 -4.77 -26.32
C GLY A 591 8.21 -4.98 -27.83
N LEU A 592 8.51 -6.21 -28.21
CA LEU A 592 8.45 -6.72 -29.57
C LEU A 592 7.54 -7.96 -29.60
N ALA A 593 6.99 -8.31 -30.75
CA ALA A 593 6.29 -9.59 -30.91
C ALA A 593 6.87 -10.42 -32.04
N VAL A 594 6.71 -11.73 -31.91
CA VAL A 594 7.02 -12.69 -32.97
C VAL A 594 5.85 -12.75 -33.94
N ASP A 595 6.08 -12.30 -35.18
CA ASP A 595 5.09 -12.30 -36.26
C ASP A 595 5.18 -13.62 -37.02
N TYR A 596 4.48 -14.63 -36.51
CA TYR A 596 4.57 -16.00 -36.99
C TYR A 596 4.17 -16.15 -38.45
N ASN A 597 3.19 -15.37 -38.91
CA ASN A 597 2.69 -15.45 -40.28
C ASN A 597 3.31 -14.40 -41.23
N ALA A 598 4.20 -13.54 -40.73
CA ALA A 598 4.92 -12.50 -41.47
C ALA A 598 3.99 -11.47 -42.15
N ASN A 599 2.88 -11.11 -41.52
CA ASN A 599 1.92 -10.15 -42.06
C ASN A 599 2.19 -8.69 -41.65
N GLY A 600 3.16 -8.45 -40.76
CA GLY A 600 3.55 -7.13 -40.24
C GLY A 600 2.63 -6.56 -39.16
N VAL A 601 1.75 -7.39 -38.57
CA VAL A 601 0.74 -7.00 -37.57
C VAL A 601 0.60 -8.11 -36.54
N ARG A 602 0.73 -7.76 -35.26
CA ARG A 602 0.58 -8.72 -34.17
C ARG A 602 -0.84 -9.29 -34.09
N ASP A 603 -0.96 -10.60 -34.28
CA ASP A 603 -2.19 -11.39 -34.15
C ASP A 603 -2.43 -11.91 -32.71
N GLU A 604 -3.58 -12.56 -32.47
CA GLU A 604 -4.02 -12.91 -31.11
C GLU A 604 -3.01 -13.74 -30.33
N LEU A 605 -2.53 -14.86 -30.88
CA LEU A 605 -1.58 -15.74 -30.20
C LEU A 605 -0.14 -15.54 -30.64
N GLU A 606 0.17 -14.40 -31.23
CA GLU A 606 1.55 -13.98 -31.46
C GLU A 606 2.12 -13.39 -30.16
N PRO A 607 3.22 -13.98 -29.65
CA PRO A 607 3.74 -13.69 -28.32
C PRO A 607 4.54 -12.39 -28.29
N VAL A 608 4.56 -11.78 -27.10
CA VAL A 608 5.41 -10.63 -26.79
C VAL A 608 6.70 -11.15 -26.16
N ILE A 609 7.85 -10.73 -26.70
CA ILE A 609 9.19 -11.15 -26.27
C ILE A 609 9.50 -10.62 -24.87
N ARG A 610 10.20 -11.44 -24.07
CA ARG A 610 10.56 -11.15 -22.68
C ARG A 610 12.06 -11.35 -22.48
N ALA A 611 12.84 -10.27 -22.62
CA ALA A 611 14.30 -10.34 -22.72
C ALA A 611 15.01 -9.40 -21.72
N GLY A 612 14.44 -9.24 -20.52
CA GLY A 612 14.95 -8.32 -19.50
C GLY A 612 16.22 -8.80 -18.78
N HIS A 613 16.43 -10.11 -18.73
CA HIS A 613 17.53 -10.74 -18.00
C HIS A 613 17.84 -12.12 -18.57
N GLU A 614 19.02 -12.64 -18.31
CA GLU A 614 19.32 -14.05 -18.52
C GLU A 614 18.43 -14.94 -17.66
N ARG A 615 18.32 -16.21 -18.05
CA ARG A 615 17.57 -17.18 -17.26
C ARG A 615 18.37 -17.61 -16.03
N TRP A 616 17.72 -17.66 -14.87
CA TRP A 616 18.29 -18.24 -13.67
C TRP A 616 17.38 -19.29 -13.03
N PHE A 617 17.96 -20.06 -12.14
CA PHE A 617 17.26 -21.03 -11.31
C PHE A 617 17.05 -20.42 -9.93
N ASP A 618 15.83 -19.95 -9.68
CA ASP A 618 15.35 -19.40 -8.41
C ASP A 618 15.13 -20.54 -7.40
N HIS A 619 16.22 -21.23 -7.05
CA HIS A 619 16.27 -22.38 -6.15
C HIS A 619 16.88 -22.02 -4.79
N GLY A 620 17.01 -20.73 -4.50
CA GLY A 620 17.65 -20.27 -3.28
C GLY A 620 19.18 -20.42 -3.30
N VAL A 621 19.81 -19.88 -2.26
CA VAL A 621 21.27 -19.82 -2.14
C VAL A 621 21.93 -21.19 -1.95
N ASP A 622 21.15 -22.23 -1.65
CA ASP A 622 21.65 -23.59 -1.57
C ASP A 622 21.69 -24.31 -2.93
N GLY A 623 21.01 -23.74 -3.94
CA GLY A 623 20.97 -24.18 -5.34
C GLY A 623 20.17 -25.46 -5.57
N VAL A 624 19.35 -25.90 -4.61
CA VAL A 624 18.57 -27.13 -4.69
C VAL A 624 17.10 -26.78 -4.54
N PRO A 625 16.23 -27.04 -5.55
CA PRO A 625 14.82 -26.74 -5.39
C PRO A 625 14.23 -27.60 -4.28
N SER A 626 13.31 -27.06 -3.49
CA SER A 626 12.66 -27.72 -2.35
C SER A 626 12.26 -29.18 -2.60
N SER A 627 11.69 -29.48 -3.79
CA SER A 627 11.27 -30.83 -4.18
C SER A 627 12.40 -31.88 -4.28
N ALA A 628 13.66 -31.43 -4.37
CA ALA A 628 14.86 -32.25 -4.47
C ALA A 628 15.66 -32.29 -3.15
N GLU A 629 15.24 -31.56 -2.12
CA GLU A 629 15.97 -31.46 -0.87
C GLU A 629 15.83 -32.71 0.02
N PRO A 630 16.87 -33.05 0.80
CA PRO A 630 16.79 -34.12 1.78
C PRO A 630 15.74 -33.86 2.86
N GLY A 631 14.67 -34.67 2.85
CA GLY A 631 13.57 -34.56 3.81
C GLY A 631 12.29 -33.93 3.26
N TYR A 632 12.28 -33.58 1.97
CA TYR A 632 11.07 -33.14 1.28
C TYR A 632 9.99 -34.23 1.31
N MET A 633 8.82 -33.84 1.80
CA MET A 633 7.61 -34.68 1.80
C MET A 633 6.39 -33.79 1.63
N LYS A 634 5.79 -33.82 0.44
CA LYS A 634 4.62 -32.98 0.11
C LYS A 634 3.51 -33.09 1.17
N GLY A 635 3.07 -31.95 1.69
CA GLY A 635 2.04 -31.81 2.73
C GLY A 635 2.53 -32.13 4.15
N VAL A 636 3.82 -32.41 4.34
CA VAL A 636 4.44 -32.71 5.65
C VAL A 636 5.62 -31.80 5.93
N ASN A 637 6.53 -31.66 4.96
CA ASN A 637 7.68 -30.77 4.99
C ASN A 637 7.97 -30.38 3.54
N ASP A 638 7.33 -29.31 3.08
CA ASP A 638 7.44 -28.80 1.70
C ASP A 638 8.71 -27.98 1.48
N ASP A 639 9.29 -27.44 2.56
CA ASP A 639 10.49 -26.57 2.58
C ASP A 639 11.50 -27.08 3.63
N PRO A 640 12.25 -28.17 3.33
CA PRO A 640 13.26 -28.70 4.26
C PRO A 640 14.43 -27.76 4.60
N ALA A 641 14.91 -26.94 3.67
CA ALA A 641 16.00 -25.99 3.87
C ALA A 641 15.55 -24.73 4.63
N GLY A 642 14.27 -24.40 4.55
CA GLY A 642 13.65 -23.29 5.27
C GLY A 642 13.74 -21.95 4.53
N ASP A 643 14.01 -21.96 3.22
CA ASP A 643 14.31 -20.80 2.39
C ASP A 643 13.29 -20.53 1.27
N ASP A 644 12.18 -21.25 1.21
CA ASP A 644 11.02 -20.89 0.38
C ASP A 644 10.54 -19.47 0.70
N TYR A 645 10.55 -18.57 -0.28
CA TYR A 645 10.08 -17.21 -0.13
C TYR A 645 8.56 -17.13 0.01
N ASN A 646 8.10 -16.31 0.95
CA ASN A 646 6.73 -15.87 1.00
C ASN A 646 6.62 -14.53 1.72
N ALA A 647 5.98 -13.53 1.09
CA ALA A 647 5.89 -12.16 1.62
C ALA A 647 5.33 -12.06 3.06
N GLN A 648 4.45 -12.98 3.47
CA GLN A 648 3.87 -13.01 4.81
C GLN A 648 4.59 -13.98 5.76
N TYR A 649 4.95 -15.18 5.29
CA TYR A 649 5.40 -16.26 6.17
C TYR A 649 6.92 -16.43 6.20
N ASN A 650 7.61 -16.13 5.10
CA ASN A 650 9.06 -16.21 5.01
C ASN A 650 9.61 -15.12 4.07
N PRO A 651 9.46 -13.83 4.41
CA PRO A 651 9.87 -12.75 3.51
C PRO A 651 11.40 -12.61 3.40
N ALA A 652 12.14 -13.46 4.11
CA ALA A 652 13.60 -13.56 4.02
C ALA A 652 14.09 -14.73 3.17
N GLY A 653 13.19 -15.63 2.76
CA GLY A 653 13.51 -16.77 1.89
C GLY A 653 14.11 -16.32 0.57
N THR A 654 14.86 -17.23 -0.05
CA THR A 654 15.59 -17.02 -1.29
C THR A 654 15.14 -17.93 -2.43
N GLU A 655 14.45 -19.03 -2.16
CA GLU A 655 13.83 -19.85 -3.23
C GLU A 655 12.48 -19.24 -3.63
N GLY A 656 12.32 -18.89 -4.90
CA GLY A 656 11.09 -18.29 -5.42
C GLY A 656 10.91 -16.82 -5.03
N ASP A 657 11.99 -16.11 -4.71
CA ASP A 657 11.94 -14.70 -4.28
C ASP A 657 11.87 -13.72 -5.47
N MET A 658 11.89 -14.25 -6.70
CA MET A 658 11.77 -13.51 -7.96
C MET A 658 12.99 -12.63 -8.26
N ARG A 659 14.08 -12.80 -7.50
CA ARG A 659 15.30 -12.01 -7.66
C ARG A 659 16.54 -12.86 -7.51
N ARG A 660 17.30 -13.02 -8.59
CA ARG A 660 18.54 -13.78 -8.58
C ARG A 660 19.49 -13.36 -7.43
N GLN A 661 19.89 -14.34 -6.62
CA GLN A 661 20.96 -14.22 -5.63
C GLN A 661 22.34 -14.54 -6.26
N PRO A 662 23.46 -13.97 -5.76
CA PRO A 662 24.78 -14.19 -6.34
C PRO A 662 25.19 -15.67 -6.47
N GLU A 663 24.78 -16.51 -5.54
CA GLU A 663 25.04 -17.95 -5.46
C GLU A 663 24.18 -18.80 -6.40
N GLU A 664 23.07 -18.24 -6.90
CA GLU A 664 22.15 -18.97 -7.78
C GLU A 664 22.73 -19.15 -9.17
N MET A 665 22.44 -20.33 -9.73
CA MET A 665 22.87 -20.72 -11.06
C MET A 665 22.07 -19.95 -12.11
N PHE A 666 22.74 -19.55 -13.18
CA PHE A 666 22.12 -18.93 -14.35
C PHE A 666 22.70 -19.52 -15.64
N GLU A 667 21.95 -19.36 -16.72
CA GLU A 667 22.33 -19.75 -18.07
C GLU A 667 22.97 -18.54 -18.74
N ASP A 668 24.28 -18.60 -18.99
CA ASP A 668 25.08 -17.56 -19.65
C ASP A 668 24.89 -17.64 -21.18
N THR A 669 23.65 -17.43 -21.60
CA THR A 669 23.20 -17.52 -22.99
C THR A 669 22.82 -16.17 -23.57
N GLY A 670 23.08 -15.07 -22.85
CA GLY A 670 22.63 -13.75 -23.23
C GLY A 670 21.14 -13.54 -22.99
N LEU A 671 20.70 -12.30 -23.21
CA LEU A 671 19.32 -11.85 -22.95
C LEU A 671 18.28 -12.50 -23.86
N ASP A 672 18.67 -13.04 -25.03
CA ASP A 672 17.76 -13.78 -25.90
C ASP A 672 17.57 -15.26 -25.50
N GLY A 673 18.35 -15.75 -24.53
CA GLY A 673 18.26 -17.11 -24.00
C GLY A 673 18.78 -18.22 -24.93
N VAL A 674 19.34 -17.88 -26.10
CA VAL A 674 19.74 -18.86 -27.11
C VAL A 674 21.26 -18.86 -27.32
N MET A 675 21.88 -20.02 -27.08
CA MET A 675 23.32 -20.18 -27.24
C MET A 675 23.79 -20.03 -28.70
N GLY A 676 24.86 -19.25 -28.89
CA GLY A 676 25.58 -19.05 -30.12
C GLY A 676 25.00 -17.96 -31.03
N THR A 677 24.13 -17.10 -30.49
CA THR A 677 23.52 -16.01 -31.25
C THR A 677 24.49 -14.84 -31.42
N LYS A 678 24.14 -13.96 -32.35
CA LYS A 678 25.01 -12.85 -32.69
C LYS A 678 24.80 -11.72 -31.69
N GLN A 679 25.88 -11.35 -31.00
CA GLN A 679 25.91 -10.20 -30.09
C GLN A 679 25.74 -8.86 -30.82
N GLN A 680 25.13 -7.87 -30.17
CA GLN A 680 25.07 -6.49 -30.62
C GLN A 680 26.49 -5.91 -30.78
N PRO A 681 26.75 -5.08 -31.81
CA PRO A 681 27.99 -4.32 -31.86
C PRO A 681 27.97 -3.21 -30.79
N ALA A 682 29.13 -2.66 -30.44
CA ALA A 682 29.29 -1.69 -29.35
C ALA A 682 28.51 -0.36 -29.49
N GLY A 683 27.85 -0.11 -30.61
CA GLY A 683 26.96 1.04 -30.83
C GLY A 683 25.52 0.63 -31.15
N GLY A 684 25.13 -0.60 -30.79
CA GLY A 684 23.82 -1.16 -31.07
C GLY A 684 23.56 -1.50 -32.52
N TYR A 685 22.36 -2.03 -32.78
CA TYR A 685 21.93 -2.39 -34.13
C TYR A 685 21.92 -1.17 -35.07
N THR A 686 22.65 -1.24 -36.19
CA THR A 686 22.71 -0.14 -37.18
C THR A 686 22.27 -0.56 -38.58
N LYS A 687 22.30 -1.86 -38.88
CA LYS A 687 21.97 -2.38 -40.20
C LYS A 687 21.52 -3.85 -40.13
N PRO A 688 20.77 -4.32 -41.14
CA PRO A 688 20.41 -5.72 -41.25
C PRO A 688 21.63 -6.65 -41.17
N GLY A 689 21.51 -7.69 -40.34
CA GLY A 689 22.55 -8.67 -40.10
C GLY A 689 23.50 -8.33 -38.94
N ASP A 690 23.38 -7.17 -38.28
CA ASP A 690 23.93 -6.99 -36.93
C ASP A 690 23.21 -7.94 -35.94
N GLY A 691 23.85 -8.22 -34.80
CA GLY A 691 23.26 -9.04 -33.75
C GLY A 691 22.29 -8.25 -32.86
N TYR A 692 21.49 -8.96 -32.09
CA TYR A 692 20.51 -8.39 -31.13
C TYR A 692 20.82 -8.76 -29.69
N ASP A 693 21.63 -9.79 -29.47
CA ASP A 693 21.87 -10.32 -28.13
C ASP A 693 22.94 -9.54 -27.35
N VAL A 694 22.88 -9.65 -26.03
CA VAL A 694 23.83 -9.04 -25.09
C VAL A 694 24.08 -10.01 -23.96
N GLY A 695 25.35 -10.21 -23.60
CA GLY A 695 25.75 -10.88 -22.36
C GLY A 695 26.30 -12.28 -22.55
N GLU A 696 26.08 -12.93 -23.70
CA GLU A 696 26.43 -14.33 -23.89
C GLU A 696 27.93 -14.63 -23.67
N GLY A 697 28.19 -15.61 -22.82
CA GLY A 697 29.51 -16.17 -22.57
C GLY A 697 30.44 -15.23 -21.80
N ASP A 698 29.91 -14.21 -21.13
CA ASP A 698 30.69 -13.22 -20.39
C ASP A 698 30.99 -13.66 -18.94
N GLY A 699 30.36 -14.75 -18.50
CA GLY A 699 30.51 -15.35 -17.17
C GLY A 699 29.78 -14.61 -16.05
N LYS A 700 28.85 -13.70 -16.37
CA LYS A 700 28.07 -12.92 -15.41
C LYS A 700 26.59 -12.98 -15.77
N PHE A 701 25.76 -12.89 -14.73
CA PHE A 701 24.33 -12.74 -14.93
C PHE A 701 24.04 -11.38 -15.57
N THR A 702 23.69 -11.42 -16.85
CA THR A 702 23.39 -10.23 -17.64
C THR A 702 21.93 -9.83 -17.45
N VAL A 703 21.73 -8.52 -17.24
CA VAL A 703 20.41 -7.89 -17.11
C VAL A 703 20.38 -6.61 -17.94
N ALA A 704 19.22 -6.28 -18.50
CA ALA A 704 19.02 -5.01 -19.16
C ALA A 704 19.29 -3.86 -18.19
N SER A 705 19.97 -2.82 -18.66
CA SER A 705 20.32 -1.63 -17.89
C SER A 705 19.08 -0.92 -17.35
N GLY A 706 17.99 -0.92 -18.11
CA GLY A 706 16.68 -0.42 -17.66
C GLY A 706 16.16 -1.19 -16.46
N LEU A 707 16.17 -2.53 -16.52
CA LEU A 707 15.75 -3.41 -15.43
C LEU A 707 16.63 -3.20 -14.18
N GLN A 708 17.95 -3.13 -14.36
CA GLN A 708 18.87 -2.81 -13.26
C GLN A 708 18.53 -1.47 -12.60
N ARG A 709 18.14 -0.46 -13.39
CA ARG A 709 17.76 0.85 -12.83
C ARG A 709 16.45 0.79 -12.04
N PHE A 710 15.46 0.01 -12.48
CA PHE A 710 14.27 -0.24 -11.65
C PHE A 710 14.66 -0.83 -10.29
N TRP A 711 15.56 -1.82 -10.30
CA TRP A 711 16.06 -2.44 -9.07
C TRP A 711 16.87 -1.51 -8.18
N ASP A 712 17.62 -0.56 -8.75
CA ASP A 712 18.34 0.45 -7.97
C ASP A 712 17.38 1.46 -7.30
N TYR A 713 16.18 1.64 -7.86
CA TYR A 713 15.11 2.47 -7.32
C TYR A 713 14.09 1.69 -6.46
N ASP A 714 14.22 0.37 -6.40
CA ASP A 714 13.23 -0.52 -5.81
C ASP A 714 13.22 -0.46 -4.28
N PRO A 715 12.08 -0.05 -3.67
CA PRO A 715 11.83 -0.15 -2.24
C PRO A 715 12.23 -1.49 -1.62
N HIS A 716 11.94 -2.61 -2.28
CA HIS A 716 12.28 -3.94 -1.79
C HIS A 716 13.78 -4.09 -1.66
N SER A 717 14.50 -3.80 -2.75
CA SER A 717 15.95 -3.87 -2.81
C SER A 717 16.63 -2.98 -1.77
N ILE A 718 16.10 -1.79 -1.49
CA ILE A 718 16.63 -0.87 -0.48
C ILE A 718 16.45 -1.45 0.93
N VAL A 719 15.25 -1.94 1.27
CA VAL A 719 14.96 -2.48 2.61
C VAL A 719 15.70 -3.78 2.87
N ARG A 720 15.83 -4.63 1.85
CA ARG A 720 16.59 -5.90 1.90
C ARG A 720 18.10 -5.71 1.77
N LYS A 721 18.57 -4.49 1.47
CA LYS A 721 19.98 -4.15 1.20
C LYS A 721 20.58 -4.92 0.02
N MET A 722 19.78 -5.16 -1.02
CA MET A 722 20.20 -5.77 -2.29
C MET A 722 20.79 -4.73 -3.25
N THR A 723 20.59 -3.43 -3.00
CA THR A 723 21.25 -2.33 -3.71
C THR A 723 22.15 -1.51 -2.79
N SER A 724 23.26 -1.01 -3.34
CA SER A 724 24.21 -0.13 -2.64
C SER A 724 24.10 1.34 -3.05
N THR A 725 23.30 1.66 -4.08
CA THR A 725 23.17 3.01 -4.64
C THR A 725 21.96 3.74 -4.06
N VAL A 726 22.04 4.06 -2.77
CA VAL A 726 20.99 4.76 -2.02
C VAL A 726 21.48 6.15 -1.61
N PRO A 727 20.91 7.25 -2.13
CA PRO A 727 21.34 8.62 -1.83
C PRO A 727 21.37 8.95 -0.33
N GLY A 728 20.36 8.51 0.42
CA GLY A 728 20.28 8.64 1.88
C GLY A 728 21.24 7.74 2.67
N GLY A 729 22.11 7.00 1.99
CA GLY A 729 23.03 6.02 2.56
C GLY A 729 22.36 4.67 2.85
N GLU A 730 23.14 3.71 3.34
CA GLU A 730 22.64 2.37 3.67
C GLU A 730 21.53 2.43 4.75
N LEU A 731 20.43 1.71 4.53
CA LEU A 731 19.36 1.55 5.52
C LEU A 731 19.76 0.58 6.64
N THR A 732 20.66 1.05 7.51
CA THR A 732 21.12 0.37 8.73
C THR A 732 19.96 0.06 9.67
N ASP A 733 20.15 -0.79 10.68
CA ASP A 733 19.09 -1.10 11.65
C ASP A 733 18.67 0.14 12.47
N GLU A 734 19.60 1.05 12.74
CA GLU A 734 19.31 2.33 13.39
C GLU A 734 18.43 3.22 12.49
N ALA A 735 18.82 3.40 11.23
CA ALA A 735 18.04 4.16 10.26
C ALA A 735 16.66 3.54 10.03
N LEU A 736 16.60 2.22 9.82
CA LEU A 736 15.37 1.45 9.69
C LEU A 736 14.44 1.69 10.89
N SER A 737 14.96 1.64 12.12
CA SER A 737 14.15 1.85 13.33
C SER A 737 13.50 3.25 13.41
N ARG A 738 14.03 4.24 12.68
CA ARG A 738 13.51 5.61 12.69
C ARG A 738 12.32 5.80 11.73
N ILE A 739 12.20 4.98 10.69
CA ILE A 739 11.22 5.16 9.62
C ILE A 739 9.99 4.32 9.91
N ASP A 740 8.82 4.94 9.76
CA ASP A 740 7.54 4.26 9.77
C ASP A 740 6.90 4.28 8.37
N LEU A 741 6.17 3.22 8.03
CA LEU A 741 5.50 3.04 6.74
C LEU A 741 3.99 2.89 6.94
N TRP A 742 3.21 3.62 6.16
CA TRP A 742 1.78 3.36 5.99
C TRP A 742 1.49 3.08 4.51
N THR A 743 1.26 1.83 4.14
CA THR A 743 0.96 1.44 2.76
C THR A 743 -0.47 0.91 2.64
N ASP A 744 -1.07 1.09 1.48
CA ASP A 744 -2.41 0.56 1.20
C ASP A 744 -2.56 0.02 -0.22
N GLY A 745 -3.63 -0.77 -0.42
CA GLY A 745 -4.01 -1.27 -1.73
C GLY A 745 -5.44 -1.82 -1.76
N GLY A 746 -6.12 -1.61 -2.89
CA GLY A 746 -7.46 -2.10 -3.12
C GLY A 746 -7.46 -3.57 -3.52
N THR A 747 -8.34 -4.38 -2.93
CA THR A 747 -8.45 -5.82 -3.24
C THR A 747 -8.87 -6.12 -4.69
N ARG A 748 -9.46 -5.15 -5.40
CA ARG A 748 -9.94 -5.26 -6.80
C ARG A 748 -9.19 -4.30 -7.73
N ASP A 749 -8.05 -3.78 -7.27
CA ASP A 749 -7.18 -2.89 -8.02
C ASP A 749 -6.62 -3.59 -9.27
N LEU A 750 -6.66 -2.92 -10.42
CA LEU A 750 -6.22 -3.47 -11.71
C LEU A 750 -4.72 -3.80 -11.81
N PHE A 751 -3.90 -3.27 -10.91
CA PHE A 751 -2.47 -3.53 -10.83
C PHE A 751 -2.08 -4.47 -9.68
N ASN A 752 -3.05 -5.01 -8.92
CA ASN A 752 -2.80 -5.79 -7.70
C ASN A 752 -1.95 -5.02 -6.66
N PHE A 753 -2.11 -3.70 -6.53
CA PHE A 753 -1.28 -2.93 -5.58
C PHE A 753 -1.40 -3.34 -4.11
N HIS A 754 -2.42 -4.10 -3.72
CA HIS A 754 -2.48 -4.70 -2.39
C HIS A 754 -1.52 -5.89 -2.23
N VAL A 755 -1.28 -6.68 -3.28
CA VAL A 755 -0.28 -7.76 -3.27
C VAL A 755 1.11 -7.14 -3.26
N ASP A 756 1.33 -6.16 -4.12
CA ASP A 756 2.55 -5.35 -4.16
C ASP A 756 2.89 -4.72 -2.79
N ALA A 757 1.90 -4.09 -2.13
CA ALA A 757 2.03 -3.56 -0.78
C ALA A 757 2.40 -4.64 0.26
N GLN A 758 1.89 -5.86 0.10
CA GLN A 758 2.18 -6.99 0.98
C GLN A 758 3.65 -7.41 0.85
N HIS A 759 4.20 -7.45 -0.37
CA HIS A 759 5.61 -7.74 -0.60
C HIS A 759 6.50 -6.66 0.02
N LEU A 760 6.18 -5.38 -0.21
CA LEU A 760 6.90 -4.28 0.42
C LEU A 760 6.86 -4.38 1.96
N ALA A 761 5.69 -4.59 2.56
CA ALA A 761 5.58 -4.75 4.01
C ALA A 761 6.36 -5.98 4.53
N GLY A 762 6.37 -7.07 3.75
CA GLY A 762 7.16 -8.27 4.02
C GLY A 762 8.65 -7.99 4.15
N THR A 763 9.22 -7.10 3.33
CA THR A 763 10.65 -6.74 3.43
C THR A 763 11.03 -6.15 4.78
N PHE A 764 10.14 -5.38 5.41
CA PHE A 764 10.36 -4.84 6.76
C PHE A 764 10.24 -5.92 7.83
N ALA A 765 9.28 -6.85 7.69
CA ALA A 765 9.19 -8.03 8.56
C ALA A 765 10.46 -8.89 8.48
N ALA A 766 11.03 -9.05 7.28
CA ALA A 766 12.30 -9.76 7.07
C ALA A 766 13.48 -9.10 7.79
N ARG A 767 13.40 -7.79 8.07
CA ARG A 767 14.36 -7.01 8.85
C ARG A 767 13.96 -6.83 10.32
N GLY A 768 13.00 -7.61 10.80
CA GLY A 768 12.61 -7.69 12.21
C GLY A 768 11.71 -6.55 12.70
N ARG A 769 11.12 -5.75 11.80
CA ARG A 769 10.09 -4.76 12.17
C ARG A 769 8.75 -5.45 12.36
N ASP A 770 7.98 -4.98 13.34
CA ASP A 770 6.59 -5.41 13.52
C ASP A 770 5.72 -4.81 12.40
N VAL A 771 4.87 -5.66 11.82
CA VAL A 771 3.99 -5.33 10.70
C VAL A 771 2.54 -5.66 11.06
N ALA A 772 1.63 -4.71 10.83
CA ALA A 772 0.20 -4.86 11.09
C ALA A 772 -0.60 -4.86 9.79
N TYR A 773 -1.43 -5.89 9.59
CA TYR A 773 -2.32 -6.01 8.42
C TYR A 773 -3.76 -5.72 8.83
N PHE A 774 -4.44 -4.87 8.06
CA PHE A 774 -5.85 -4.57 8.26
C PHE A 774 -6.64 -4.74 6.97
N THR A 775 -7.76 -5.47 7.01
CA THR A 775 -8.62 -5.68 5.84
C THR A 775 -9.72 -4.64 5.67
N GLY A 776 -9.88 -3.76 6.67
CA GLY A 776 -10.80 -2.63 6.63
C GLY A 776 -10.41 -1.56 7.65
N PHE A 777 -10.92 -0.35 7.47
CA PHE A 777 -10.50 0.80 8.30
C PHE A 777 -11.00 0.73 9.73
N THR A 778 -12.17 0.13 9.97
CA THR A 778 -12.70 -0.08 11.33
C THR A 778 -12.07 -1.26 12.05
N GLU A 779 -11.17 -1.99 11.38
CA GLU A 779 -10.37 -3.05 12.01
C GLU A 779 -9.21 -2.47 12.84
N LEU A 780 -8.85 -1.20 12.64
CA LEU A 780 -7.81 -0.51 13.39
C LEU A 780 -8.09 -0.47 14.91
N PRO A 781 -7.06 -0.49 15.77
CA PRO A 781 -7.21 -0.43 17.23
C PRO A 781 -8.07 0.74 17.70
N GLY A 782 -8.97 0.50 18.65
CA GLY A 782 -9.89 1.51 19.17
C GLY A 782 -11.22 1.65 18.40
N LEU A 783 -11.31 1.09 17.20
CA LEU A 783 -12.53 1.10 16.37
C LEU A 783 -13.31 -0.22 16.45
N ASP A 784 -14.59 -0.12 16.11
CA ASP A 784 -15.56 -1.23 16.12
C ASP A 784 -15.81 -1.74 14.68
N PRO A 785 -15.41 -2.98 14.35
CA PRO A 785 -15.63 -3.60 13.04
C PRO A 785 -17.10 -3.76 12.68
N GLU A 786 -17.98 -3.87 13.68
CA GLU A 786 -19.42 -4.05 13.49
C GLU A 786 -20.10 -2.76 13.00
N THR A 787 -19.42 -1.61 13.12
CA THR A 787 -19.91 -0.31 12.63
C THR A 787 -18.98 0.27 11.55
N PRO A 788 -18.84 -0.39 10.37
CA PRO A 788 -17.86 -0.02 9.34
C PRO A 788 -18.05 1.38 8.72
N ASN A 789 -19.17 2.04 8.98
CA ASN A 789 -19.45 3.40 8.53
C ASN A 789 -19.07 4.49 9.57
N ASP A 790 -18.74 4.10 10.81
CA ASP A 790 -18.43 5.00 11.91
C ASP A 790 -16.91 5.23 12.08
N PHE A 791 -16.15 5.06 10.99
CA PHE A 791 -14.71 5.28 10.98
C PHE A 791 -14.36 6.71 11.42
N SER A 792 -13.43 6.82 12.37
CA SER A 792 -12.98 8.09 12.91
C SER A 792 -11.49 8.01 13.25
N PRO A 793 -10.60 8.63 12.45
CA PRO A 793 -9.16 8.58 12.67
C PRO A 793 -8.71 9.02 14.07
N PRO A 794 -9.29 10.05 14.70
CA PRO A 794 -8.92 10.44 16.07
C PRO A 794 -9.18 9.38 17.14
N LYS A 795 -10.05 8.40 16.87
CA LYS A 795 -10.36 7.31 17.82
C LYS A 795 -9.45 6.09 17.65
N VAL A 796 -8.56 6.12 16.66
CA VAL A 796 -7.57 5.06 16.48
C VAL A 796 -6.53 5.18 17.59
N ILE A 797 -6.25 4.07 18.27
CA ILE A 797 -5.20 4.02 19.29
C ILE A 797 -3.86 3.83 18.56
N TYR A 798 -3.25 4.93 18.10
CA TYR A 798 -2.01 4.89 17.31
C TYR A 798 -0.81 4.30 18.07
N GLU A 799 -0.84 4.31 19.41
CA GLU A 799 0.17 3.60 20.19
C GLU A 799 -0.04 2.08 20.16
N ASP A 800 -1.07 1.55 19.51
CA ASP A 800 -1.18 0.13 19.15
C ASP A 800 -0.87 -0.14 17.67
N LEU A 801 -0.38 0.88 16.94
CA LEU A 801 0.02 0.80 15.53
C LEU A 801 1.47 1.27 15.37
N GLN A 802 2.42 0.34 15.48
CA GLN A 802 3.83 0.68 15.35
C GLN A 802 4.45 0.26 14.03
N GLY A 803 5.38 1.10 13.57
CA GLY A 803 6.28 0.77 12.48
C GLY A 803 5.60 0.77 11.12
N ILE A 804 5.05 -0.38 10.76
CA ILE A 804 4.69 -0.72 9.39
C ILE A 804 3.23 -1.16 9.38
N VAL A 805 2.39 -0.36 8.73
CA VAL A 805 0.96 -0.65 8.58
C VAL A 805 0.67 -0.93 7.12
N PHE A 806 0.05 -2.08 6.86
CA PHE A 806 -0.54 -2.41 5.57
C PHE A 806 -2.06 -2.43 5.70
N GLN A 807 -2.70 -1.43 5.11
CA GLN A 807 -4.15 -1.25 5.11
C GLN A 807 -4.73 -1.68 3.76
N ARG A 808 -5.46 -2.79 3.70
CA ARG A 808 -6.29 -3.11 2.52
C ARG A 808 -7.60 -2.34 2.58
N TYR A 809 -8.21 -2.12 1.42
CA TYR A 809 -9.57 -1.61 1.32
C TYR A 809 -10.38 -2.33 0.23
N GLY A 810 -11.69 -2.13 0.28
CA GLY A 810 -12.66 -2.86 -0.53
C GLY A 810 -13.38 -3.96 0.25
N LYS A 811 -14.63 -4.21 -0.11
CA LYS A 811 -15.39 -5.33 0.44
C LYS A 811 -14.91 -6.64 -0.22
N ILE A 812 -14.44 -7.58 0.61
CA ILE A 812 -14.03 -8.93 0.15
C ILE A 812 -15.21 -9.70 -0.45
N ASP A 813 -16.38 -9.59 0.18
CA ASP A 813 -17.63 -10.21 -0.25
C ASP A 813 -18.63 -9.09 -0.63
N PRO A 814 -18.43 -8.40 -1.78
CA PRO A 814 -19.17 -7.18 -2.10
C PRO A 814 -20.62 -7.48 -2.54
N ALA A 815 -21.57 -6.68 -2.07
CA ALA A 815 -22.90 -6.66 -2.65
C ALA A 815 -22.84 -6.02 -4.06
N PRO A 816 -23.86 -6.20 -4.93
CA PRO A 816 -23.88 -5.56 -6.24
C PRO A 816 -23.69 -4.04 -6.21
N VAL A 817 -24.19 -3.37 -5.16
CA VAL A 817 -24.02 -1.92 -4.98
C VAL A 817 -22.57 -1.53 -4.62
N ASP A 818 -21.84 -2.41 -3.92
CA ASP A 818 -20.42 -2.16 -3.59
C ASP A 818 -19.56 -2.20 -4.84
N ILE A 819 -19.82 -3.17 -5.72
CA ILE A 819 -19.18 -3.23 -7.05
C ILE A 819 -19.57 -2.00 -7.85
N GLN A 820 -20.85 -1.63 -7.86
CA GLN A 820 -21.34 -0.49 -8.63
C GLN A 820 -20.71 0.85 -8.21
N ASN A 821 -20.34 0.98 -6.94
CA ASN A 821 -19.67 2.17 -6.43
C ASN A 821 -18.13 2.06 -6.48
N GLY A 822 -17.60 0.94 -7.00
CA GLY A 822 -16.16 0.73 -7.18
C GLY A 822 -15.38 0.43 -5.90
N SER A 823 -15.99 -0.22 -4.91
CA SER A 823 -15.31 -0.59 -3.65
C SER A 823 -14.10 -1.48 -3.93
N GLY A 824 -12.93 -1.09 -3.41
CA GLY A 824 -11.69 -1.87 -3.55
C GLY A 824 -11.01 -1.77 -4.91
N GLN A 825 -11.55 -1.02 -5.87
CA GLN A 825 -10.88 -0.73 -7.14
C GLN A 825 -9.70 0.26 -6.95
N HIS A 826 -9.04 0.68 -8.03
CA HIS A 826 -7.76 1.38 -8.00
C HIS A 826 -7.69 2.62 -7.07
N VAL A 827 -8.71 3.48 -7.12
CA VAL A 827 -8.85 4.61 -6.20
C VAL A 827 -9.79 4.27 -5.03
N GLY A 828 -10.78 3.41 -5.28
CA GLY A 828 -11.86 3.08 -4.35
C GLY A 828 -13.02 4.05 -4.43
N LYS A 829 -14.10 3.78 -3.68
CA LYS A 829 -15.27 4.66 -3.63
C LYS A 829 -14.97 5.94 -2.85
N ALA A 830 -15.79 6.97 -3.01
CA ALA A 830 -15.55 8.30 -2.40
C ALA A 830 -15.22 8.27 -0.89
N SER A 831 -15.92 7.43 -0.10
CA SER A 831 -15.63 7.30 1.33
C SER A 831 -14.30 6.58 1.61
N GLU A 832 -13.92 5.60 0.80
CA GLU A 832 -12.61 4.94 0.90
C GLU A 832 -11.49 5.95 0.64
N VAL A 833 -11.60 6.81 -0.37
CA VAL A 833 -10.60 7.86 -0.68
C VAL A 833 -10.34 8.77 0.52
N VAL A 834 -11.40 9.32 1.12
CA VAL A 834 -11.27 10.21 2.27
C VAL A 834 -10.64 9.48 3.46
N THR A 835 -11.11 8.27 3.74
CA THR A 835 -10.62 7.47 4.86
C THR A 835 -9.16 7.03 4.69
N ARG A 836 -8.71 6.68 3.48
CA ARG A 836 -7.30 6.36 3.17
C ARG A 836 -6.39 7.53 3.51
N LEU A 837 -6.72 8.71 2.98
CA LEU A 837 -5.94 9.94 3.21
C LEU A 837 -5.93 10.33 4.70
N GLN A 838 -7.09 10.29 5.36
CA GLN A 838 -7.18 10.61 6.77
C GLN A 838 -6.35 9.66 7.64
N SER A 839 -6.44 8.36 7.42
CA SER A 839 -5.71 7.36 8.22
C SER A 839 -4.20 7.58 8.14
N ALA A 840 -3.68 7.77 6.92
CA ALA A 840 -2.27 8.04 6.69
C ALA A 840 -1.81 9.36 7.34
N LEU A 841 -2.59 10.43 7.22
CA LEU A 841 -2.24 11.73 7.80
C LEU A 841 -2.24 11.72 9.33
N TYR A 842 -3.22 11.07 9.95
CA TYR A 842 -3.23 10.93 11.42
C TYR A 842 -2.14 9.98 11.90
N PHE A 843 -1.80 8.94 11.13
CA PHE A 843 -0.63 8.12 11.40
C PHE A 843 0.66 8.95 11.36
N ILE A 844 0.88 9.77 10.32
CA ILE A 844 1.98 10.73 10.25
C ILE A 844 1.99 11.64 11.49
N GLY A 845 0.86 12.29 11.77
CA GLY A 845 0.73 13.22 12.89
C GLY A 845 0.98 12.59 14.25
N SER A 846 0.67 11.30 14.44
CA SER A 846 0.93 10.58 15.70
C SER A 846 2.42 10.45 16.04
N ARG A 847 3.32 10.66 15.07
CA ARG A 847 4.79 10.61 15.27
C ARG A 847 5.39 11.95 15.71
N TRP A 848 4.67 13.05 15.49
CA TRP A 848 5.05 14.39 15.93
C TRP A 848 4.30 14.73 17.22
N GLN A 849 5.00 14.62 18.35
CA GLN A 849 4.41 14.66 19.70
C GLN A 849 4.40 16.07 20.30
N GLU A 850 4.88 17.07 19.57
CA GLU A 850 4.91 18.46 19.99
C GLU A 850 3.47 18.96 20.28
N PRO A 851 3.15 19.28 21.55
CA PRO A 851 1.79 19.63 21.95
C PRO A 851 1.31 20.91 21.27
N GLU A 852 2.21 21.86 21.03
CA GLU A 852 1.89 23.12 20.37
C GLU A 852 1.23 22.87 19.02
N LEU A 853 1.66 21.84 18.26
CA LEU A 853 1.11 21.46 16.95
C LEU A 853 -0.41 21.20 16.96
N ARG A 854 -0.97 20.90 18.13
CA ARG A 854 -2.39 20.59 18.32
C ARG A 854 -3.19 21.71 19.00
N GLU A 855 -2.58 22.80 19.43
CA GLU A 855 -3.29 23.95 20.04
C GLU A 855 -4.41 24.48 19.13
N LEU A 856 -5.52 24.94 19.71
CA LEU A 856 -6.56 25.65 18.94
C LEU A 856 -6.11 27.10 18.76
N VAL A 857 -6.00 27.59 17.51
CA VAL A 857 -5.44 28.93 17.24
C VAL A 857 -6.43 29.85 16.53
N GLU A 858 -6.25 31.16 16.71
CA GLU A 858 -6.97 32.19 15.96
C GLU A 858 -6.73 32.05 14.45
N ASP A 859 -7.76 32.36 13.66
CA ASP A 859 -7.63 32.43 12.21
C ASP A 859 -6.68 33.58 11.81
N THR A 860 -6.01 33.44 10.67
CA THR A 860 -5.15 34.50 10.13
C THR A 860 -5.91 35.81 9.95
N LYS A 861 -7.18 35.76 9.54
CA LYS A 861 -8.03 36.94 9.28
C LYS A 861 -8.40 37.74 10.53
N THR A 862 -8.28 37.13 11.71
CA THR A 862 -8.61 37.80 12.98
C THR A 862 -7.56 38.86 13.34
N ASP A 863 -6.29 38.55 13.14
CA ASP A 863 -5.17 39.45 13.44
C ASP A 863 -3.99 39.17 12.49
N PRO A 864 -4.09 39.55 11.20
CA PRO A 864 -3.05 39.25 10.23
C PRO A 864 -1.77 40.02 10.51
N ARG A 865 -0.61 39.37 10.34
CA ARG A 865 0.70 40.05 10.44
C ARG A 865 0.82 41.17 9.40
N GLU A 866 1.65 42.17 9.70
CA GLU A 866 1.96 43.21 8.72
C GLU A 866 2.59 42.60 7.45
N GLY A 867 2.06 42.97 6.28
CA GLY A 867 2.52 42.48 4.99
C GLY A 867 2.19 41.01 4.70
N VAL A 868 1.18 40.43 5.35
CA VAL A 868 0.65 39.10 4.97
C VAL A 868 0.23 39.12 3.49
N THR A 869 0.56 38.06 2.77
CA THR A 869 0.10 37.89 1.39
C THR A 869 -1.31 37.29 1.35
N GLU A 870 -2.05 37.51 0.26
CA GLU A 870 -3.38 36.91 0.07
C GLU A 870 -3.33 35.37 0.19
N CYS A 871 -2.27 34.75 -0.32
CA CYS A 871 -2.12 33.31 -0.27
C CYS A 871 -1.87 32.78 1.17
N GLU A 872 -1.13 33.51 2.00
CA GLU A 872 -0.95 33.18 3.42
C GLU A 872 -2.22 33.42 4.24
N GLU A 873 -3.03 34.41 3.87
CA GLU A 873 -4.34 34.65 4.49
C GLU A 873 -5.33 33.51 4.18
N LEU A 874 -5.33 33.01 2.95
CA LEU A 874 -6.14 31.86 2.53
C LEU A 874 -5.56 30.50 3.00
N GLY A 875 -4.28 30.48 3.38
CA GLY A 875 -3.55 29.25 3.70
C GLY A 875 -3.28 28.36 2.48
N SER A 876 -3.30 28.93 1.28
CA SER A 876 -3.09 28.21 0.02
C SER A 876 -2.30 29.09 -0.96
N CYS A 877 -1.03 28.71 -1.19
CA CYS A 877 -0.12 29.39 -2.09
C CYS A 877 0.18 28.53 -3.31
N SER A 878 0.38 29.17 -4.47
CA SER A 878 0.81 28.53 -5.71
C SER A 878 1.96 29.32 -6.32
N MET A 879 2.95 28.63 -6.88
CA MET A 879 4.11 29.24 -7.52
C MET A 879 4.64 28.38 -8.66
N MET A 880 5.44 28.99 -9.55
CA MET A 880 6.28 28.24 -10.48
C MET A 880 7.68 28.14 -9.87
N PHE A 881 8.12 26.93 -9.55
CA PHE A 881 9.48 26.69 -9.06
C PHE A 881 10.41 26.37 -10.22
N THR A 882 11.57 27.02 -10.25
CA THR A 882 12.62 26.79 -11.26
C THR A 882 13.89 26.34 -10.58
N SER A 883 14.34 25.13 -10.92
CA SER A 883 15.61 24.57 -10.45
C SER A 883 16.83 25.29 -11.03
N SER A 884 18.00 25.02 -10.44
CA SER A 884 19.30 25.52 -10.87
C SER A 884 19.67 25.13 -12.31
N PHE A 885 19.14 24.00 -12.79
CA PHE A 885 19.31 23.49 -14.16
C PHE A 885 18.16 23.89 -15.10
N GLY A 886 17.27 24.77 -14.65
CA GLY A 886 16.28 25.44 -15.50
C GLY A 886 14.98 24.69 -15.73
N ARG A 887 14.75 23.53 -15.10
CA ARG A 887 13.42 22.90 -15.09
C ARG A 887 12.46 23.75 -14.27
N THR A 888 11.32 24.09 -14.87
CA THR A 888 10.26 24.89 -14.26
C THR A 888 8.95 24.10 -14.17
N GLY A 889 8.34 24.05 -12.99
CA GLY A 889 7.05 23.36 -12.75
C GLY A 889 6.21 24.06 -11.67
N PRO A 890 4.87 23.93 -11.69
CA PRO A 890 4.02 24.48 -10.65
C PRO A 890 4.22 23.77 -9.31
N VAL A 891 4.00 24.47 -8.21
CA VAL A 891 3.98 23.93 -6.86
C VAL A 891 2.82 24.58 -6.13
N ALA A 892 2.01 23.78 -5.44
CA ALA A 892 1.03 24.27 -4.48
C ALA A 892 1.53 24.03 -3.05
N ILE A 893 1.20 24.94 -2.13
CA ILE A 893 1.58 24.87 -0.72
C ILE A 893 0.37 25.21 0.14
N SER A 894 -0.05 24.28 0.99
CA SER A 894 -1.04 24.53 2.05
C SER A 894 -0.32 24.96 3.32
N LEU A 895 -0.78 26.05 3.91
CA LEU A 895 -0.27 26.55 5.18
C LEU A 895 -1.28 26.23 6.30
N PRO A 896 -0.79 25.84 7.50
CA PRO A 896 -1.66 25.47 8.60
C PRO A 896 -2.46 26.67 9.11
N PRO A 897 -3.61 26.42 9.77
CA PRO A 897 -4.41 27.47 10.42
C PRO A 897 -3.55 28.36 11.33
N GLY A 898 -3.75 29.68 11.23
CA GLY A 898 -3.02 30.68 12.00
C GLY A 898 -1.62 31.05 11.46
N TYR A 899 -1.12 30.44 10.38
CA TYR A 899 0.24 30.70 9.88
C TYR A 899 0.52 32.21 9.61
N GLY A 900 -0.45 32.95 9.06
CA GLY A 900 -0.30 34.39 8.80
C GLY A 900 -0.68 35.30 9.98
N ASN A 901 -1.13 34.75 11.11
CA ASN A 901 -1.60 35.53 12.26
C ASN A 901 -0.41 36.16 12.99
N ALA A 902 -0.51 37.45 13.35
CA ALA A 902 0.55 38.23 13.99
C ALA A 902 1.11 37.60 15.27
N LYS A 903 0.30 36.80 15.98
CA LYS A 903 0.68 36.14 17.24
C LYS A 903 1.37 34.80 17.04
N GLN A 904 1.33 34.21 15.84
CA GLN A 904 1.86 32.87 15.53
C GLN A 904 3.22 32.89 14.81
N GLN A 905 3.91 34.03 14.79
CA GLN A 905 5.08 34.23 13.91
C GLN A 905 6.35 33.50 14.36
N ASP A 906 6.48 33.16 15.64
CA ASP A 906 7.63 32.39 16.15
C ASP A 906 7.49 30.88 15.90
N ARG A 907 6.30 30.44 15.48
CA ARG A 907 5.97 29.03 15.33
C ARG A 907 6.48 28.46 14.01
N ARG A 908 7.03 27.26 14.12
CA ARG A 908 7.49 26.43 13.01
C ARG A 908 6.64 25.17 12.89
N TYR A 909 6.59 24.60 11.69
CA TYR A 909 5.70 23.48 11.38
C TYR A 909 6.45 22.33 10.68
N PRO A 910 6.05 21.07 10.91
CA PRO A 910 6.49 19.95 10.08
C PRO A 910 6.00 20.11 8.64
N VAL A 911 6.60 19.37 7.71
CA VAL A 911 6.29 19.41 6.28
C VAL A 911 5.83 18.04 5.77
N ILE A 912 4.70 18.00 5.08
CA ILE A 912 4.21 16.81 4.38
C ILE A 912 4.29 17.07 2.88
N TYR A 913 5.10 16.29 2.16
CA TYR A 913 5.14 16.33 0.70
C TYR A 913 4.06 15.41 0.13
N MET A 914 3.20 15.95 -0.73
CA MET A 914 2.07 15.26 -1.33
C MET A 914 2.28 15.06 -2.83
N LEU A 915 2.24 13.80 -3.27
CA LEU A 915 2.52 13.41 -4.66
C LEU A 915 1.24 12.99 -5.39
N HIS A 916 0.98 13.62 -6.55
CA HIS A 916 -0.23 13.39 -7.35
C HIS A 916 -0.15 12.12 -8.22
N GLY A 917 -1.32 11.67 -8.66
CA GLY A 917 -1.47 10.50 -9.53
C GLY A 917 -1.08 10.78 -10.98
N TYR A 918 -1.09 9.72 -11.79
CA TYR A 918 -0.71 9.80 -13.20
C TYR A 918 -1.65 10.71 -13.98
N GLY A 919 -1.09 11.64 -14.75
CA GLY A 919 -1.88 12.62 -15.54
C GLY A 919 -2.44 13.82 -14.78
N GLN A 920 -2.22 13.91 -13.46
CA GLN A 920 -2.67 15.05 -12.63
C GLN A 920 -1.61 16.15 -12.52
N THR A 921 -1.97 17.27 -11.91
CA THR A 921 -1.05 18.34 -11.50
C THR A 921 -1.13 18.60 -9.98
N PRO A 922 -0.19 19.36 -9.39
CA PRO A 922 -0.24 19.72 -7.96
C PRO A 922 -1.56 20.36 -7.51
N GLU A 923 -2.19 21.16 -8.37
CA GLU A 923 -3.43 21.88 -8.08
C GLU A 923 -4.61 20.93 -7.84
N ASP A 924 -4.65 19.78 -8.52
CA ASP A 924 -5.74 18.79 -8.40
C ASP A 924 -5.86 18.23 -6.97
N LEU A 925 -4.72 18.11 -6.26
CA LEU A 925 -4.68 17.66 -4.87
C LEU A 925 -4.90 18.78 -3.85
N SER A 926 -4.57 20.03 -4.21
CA SER A 926 -4.67 21.18 -3.30
C SER A 926 -6.10 21.48 -2.83
N ALA A 927 -7.13 20.99 -3.54
CA ALA A 927 -8.53 21.10 -3.12
C ALA A 927 -8.81 20.47 -1.73
N ALA A 928 -7.94 19.57 -1.25
CA ALA A 928 -8.03 18.98 0.08
C ALA A 928 -7.77 19.99 1.24
N VAL A 929 -7.21 21.19 0.96
CA VAL A 929 -6.88 22.23 1.96
C VAL A 929 -8.01 22.49 2.95
N ILE A 930 -9.26 22.62 2.47
CA ILE A 930 -10.41 22.98 3.32
C ILE A 930 -10.68 21.88 4.36
N LEU A 931 -10.56 20.62 3.97
CA LEU A 931 -10.75 19.48 4.88
C LEU A 931 -9.62 19.44 5.92
N LEU A 932 -8.39 19.63 5.47
CA LEU A 932 -7.19 19.62 6.32
C LEU A 932 -7.20 20.74 7.37
N GLN A 933 -7.54 21.96 6.96
CA GLN A 933 -7.64 23.12 7.87
C GLN A 933 -8.64 22.85 9.00
N ASN A 934 -9.79 22.24 8.67
CA ASN A 934 -10.77 21.83 9.68
C ASN A 934 -10.23 20.76 10.63
N TRP A 935 -9.54 19.73 10.12
CA TRP A 935 -8.97 18.67 10.99
C TRP A 935 -7.88 19.18 11.93
N MET A 936 -7.14 20.23 11.54
CA MET A 936 -6.06 20.82 12.34
C MET A 936 -6.53 21.86 13.39
N ASN A 937 -7.76 22.38 13.29
CA ASN A 937 -8.23 23.50 14.12
C ASN A 937 -9.72 23.42 14.50
N ASN A 938 -10.30 22.21 14.56
CA ASN A 938 -11.68 22.02 15.01
C ASN A 938 -11.79 22.23 16.54
N SER A 939 -12.63 23.18 16.95
CA SER A 939 -12.86 23.50 18.37
C SER A 939 -13.70 22.47 19.13
N LEU A 940 -14.34 21.53 18.42
CA LEU A 940 -15.11 20.43 19.02
C LEU A 940 -14.26 19.20 19.36
N GLU A 941 -13.01 19.19 18.91
CA GLU A 941 -12.02 18.16 19.23
C GLU A 941 -11.00 18.73 20.22
N SER A 942 -10.56 17.92 21.18
CA SER A 942 -9.46 18.25 22.08
C SER A 942 -8.10 18.22 21.36
N ALA A 943 -7.06 18.72 22.02
CA ALA A 943 -5.71 18.62 21.46
C ALA A 943 -5.31 17.17 21.13
N GLU A 944 -5.74 16.17 21.91
CA GLU A 944 -5.48 14.74 21.63
C GLU A 944 -6.00 14.30 20.25
N ASN A 945 -7.17 14.80 19.86
CA ASN A 945 -7.88 14.36 18.66
C ASN A 945 -7.61 15.21 17.41
N ARG A 946 -7.00 16.38 17.54
CA ARG A 946 -6.70 17.26 16.39
C ARG A 946 -5.52 16.70 15.60
N LEU A 947 -5.62 16.80 14.27
CA LEU A 947 -4.47 16.56 13.40
C LEU A 947 -3.39 17.64 13.70
N PRO A 948 -2.10 17.29 13.85
CA PRO A 948 -1.04 18.27 14.01
C PRO A 948 -0.99 19.26 12.86
N LYS A 949 -0.79 20.53 13.18
CA LYS A 949 -0.56 21.57 12.18
C LYS A 949 0.71 21.30 11.38
N ALA A 950 0.60 21.22 10.07
CA ALA A 950 1.71 20.98 9.14
C ALA A 950 1.61 21.89 7.91
N ILE A 951 2.74 22.15 7.28
CA ILE A 951 2.81 22.68 5.91
C ILE A 951 2.68 21.49 4.95
N LEU A 952 1.86 21.60 3.90
CA LEU A 952 1.76 20.57 2.88
C LEU A 952 2.27 21.12 1.55
N VAL A 953 3.15 20.38 0.88
CA VAL A 953 3.79 20.79 -0.38
C VAL A 953 3.41 19.79 -1.47
N TYR A 954 2.72 20.25 -2.51
CA TYR A 954 2.29 19.40 -3.63
C TYR A 954 3.32 19.51 -4.76
N VAL A 955 3.97 18.39 -5.06
CA VAL A 955 5.14 18.31 -5.96
C VAL A 955 4.69 18.03 -7.39
N ASP A 956 5.30 18.68 -8.39
CA ASP A 956 5.00 18.43 -9.81
C ASP A 956 5.67 17.14 -10.31
N GLY A 957 4.85 16.13 -10.55
CA GLY A 957 5.22 14.88 -11.20
C GLY A 957 4.86 14.85 -12.69
N ARG A 958 4.24 15.90 -13.23
CA ARG A 958 3.79 16.00 -14.62
C ARG A 958 4.95 16.33 -15.56
N CYS A 959 4.97 15.69 -16.74
CA CYS A 959 5.92 16.03 -17.80
C CYS A 959 5.67 17.44 -18.36
N ARG A 960 6.76 18.14 -18.68
CA ARG A 960 6.80 19.52 -19.16
C ARG A 960 7.72 19.64 -20.38
N VAL A 961 7.70 20.82 -20.99
CA VAL A 961 8.73 21.22 -21.96
C VAL A 961 9.94 21.73 -21.16
N GLY A 962 11.10 21.11 -21.36
CA GLY A 962 12.33 21.47 -20.68
C GLY A 962 12.90 22.82 -21.13
N ALA A 963 13.95 23.29 -20.43
CA ALA A 963 14.60 24.58 -20.72
C ALA A 963 15.17 24.69 -22.15
N ASN A 964 15.45 23.55 -22.79
CA ASN A 964 15.90 23.45 -24.17
C ASN A 964 14.77 23.57 -25.21
N GLY A 965 13.52 23.75 -24.77
CA GLY A 965 12.34 23.83 -25.63
C GLY A 965 11.85 22.47 -26.15
N LYS A 966 12.36 21.35 -25.62
CA LYS A 966 11.96 20.00 -26.00
C LYS A 966 11.14 19.30 -24.91
N PRO A 967 10.27 18.35 -25.27
CA PRO A 967 9.62 17.45 -24.32
C PRO A 967 10.63 16.67 -23.49
N GLU A 968 10.48 16.68 -22.16
CA GLU A 968 11.35 15.90 -21.26
C GLU A 968 10.86 14.44 -21.12
N CYS A 969 9.54 14.23 -21.16
CA CYS A 969 8.82 12.96 -21.12
C CYS A 969 7.37 13.18 -21.59
N ILE A 970 6.48 12.18 -21.48
CA ILE A 970 5.13 12.25 -22.04
C ILE A 970 4.08 12.66 -21.03
N ARG A 971 3.78 11.87 -19.99
CA ARG A 971 2.83 12.27 -18.94
C ARG A 971 3.41 12.38 -17.56
N GLY A 972 4.09 11.34 -17.12
CA GLY A 972 4.46 11.13 -15.73
C GLY A 972 5.95 10.88 -15.58
N THR A 973 6.53 11.58 -14.61
CA THR A 973 7.95 11.45 -14.26
C THR A 973 8.21 10.38 -13.20
N PHE A 974 7.15 9.90 -12.54
CA PHE A 974 7.24 9.04 -11.36
C PHE A 974 8.13 9.61 -10.23
N PHE A 975 8.37 10.92 -10.25
CA PHE A 975 9.23 11.64 -9.29
C PHE A 975 10.68 11.14 -9.26
N THR A 976 11.18 10.64 -10.40
CA THR A 976 12.54 10.10 -10.55
C THR A 976 13.38 10.89 -11.56
N ASP A 977 14.68 10.62 -11.59
CA ASP A 977 15.59 11.10 -12.62
C ASP A 977 15.60 10.14 -13.81
N SER A 978 15.45 10.69 -15.03
CA SER A 978 15.41 9.92 -16.27
C SER A 978 16.80 9.37 -16.62
N ALA A 979 16.81 8.14 -17.14
CA ALA A 979 17.99 7.50 -17.71
C ALA A 979 18.49 8.19 -18.99
N ARG A 980 17.63 8.96 -19.68
CA ARG A 980 17.97 9.66 -20.92
C ARG A 980 18.73 10.95 -20.62
N GLU A 981 19.74 11.24 -21.45
CA GLU A 981 20.54 12.48 -21.35
C GLU A 981 19.67 13.74 -21.49
N ASP A 982 18.63 13.71 -22.32
CA ASP A 982 17.69 14.81 -22.54
C ASP A 982 16.39 14.66 -21.74
N GLY A 983 16.34 13.70 -20.81
CA GLY A 983 15.18 13.43 -19.96
C GLY A 983 15.11 14.32 -18.71
N VAL A 984 13.96 14.27 -18.05
CA VAL A 984 13.71 15.03 -16.81
C VAL A 984 14.58 14.54 -15.65
N GLN A 985 15.11 15.45 -14.85
CA GLN A 985 15.80 15.15 -13.59
C GLN A 985 14.87 15.53 -12.42
N ASN A 986 13.77 14.79 -12.23
CA ASN A 986 12.71 15.21 -11.31
C ASN A 986 13.02 14.91 -9.83
N GLU A 987 13.87 13.92 -9.54
CA GLU A 987 14.36 13.66 -8.18
C GLU A 987 15.25 14.82 -7.72
N GLN A 988 16.18 15.29 -8.57
CA GLN A 988 16.99 16.49 -8.27
C GLN A 988 16.13 17.76 -8.16
N TRP A 989 15.16 17.93 -9.06
CA TRP A 989 14.25 19.08 -9.01
C TRP A 989 13.50 19.16 -7.68
N TRP A 990 13.03 18.00 -7.19
CA TRP A 990 12.34 17.94 -5.91
C TRP A 990 13.28 18.20 -4.74
N LEU A 991 14.51 17.68 -4.73
CA LEU A 991 15.47 17.99 -3.67
C LEU A 991 15.73 19.51 -3.57
N GLU A 992 15.90 20.22 -4.69
CA GLU A 992 16.02 21.68 -4.68
C GLU A 992 14.73 22.39 -4.21
N LEU A 993 13.55 21.82 -4.51
CA LEU A 993 12.28 22.33 -3.99
C LEU A 993 12.20 22.17 -2.46
N MET A 994 12.70 21.08 -1.90
CA MET A 994 12.77 20.89 -0.45
C MET A 994 13.61 21.98 0.21
N ASP A 995 14.80 22.26 -0.34
CA ASP A 995 15.67 23.34 0.11
C ASP A 995 14.99 24.71 0.02
N TYR A 996 14.27 24.98 -1.08
CA TYR A 996 13.50 26.21 -1.23
C TYR A 996 12.44 26.34 -0.14
N VAL A 997 11.69 25.26 0.16
CA VAL A 997 10.64 25.28 1.18
C VAL A 997 11.23 25.62 2.55
N ASP A 998 12.34 25.00 2.93
CA ASP A 998 12.99 25.26 4.23
C ASP A 998 13.57 26.67 4.35
N GLN A 999 14.00 27.27 3.25
CA GLN A 999 14.54 28.64 3.23
C GLN A 999 13.45 29.72 3.27
N ASN A 1000 12.26 29.42 2.73
CA ASN A 1000 11.21 30.43 2.51
C ASN A 1000 10.00 30.29 3.44
N TYR A 1001 9.84 29.13 4.10
CA TYR A 1001 8.74 28.87 5.03
C TYR A 1001 9.26 28.55 6.44
N ARG A 1002 8.40 28.69 7.45
CA ARG A 1002 8.74 28.38 8.84
C ARG A 1002 8.64 26.88 9.11
N THR A 1003 9.60 26.13 8.58
CA THR A 1003 9.70 24.68 8.79
C THR A 1003 10.42 24.34 10.10
N MET A 1004 10.06 23.20 10.70
CA MET A 1004 10.77 22.64 11.86
C MET A 1004 12.09 21.99 11.43
N GLY A 1005 13.11 22.13 12.26
CA GLY A 1005 14.36 21.39 12.10
C GLY A 1005 14.36 20.11 12.94
N GLU A 1006 15.43 19.34 12.82
CA GLU A 1006 15.54 18.03 13.47
C GLU A 1006 15.43 18.11 15.01
N SER A 1007 14.74 17.13 15.61
CA SER A 1007 14.70 16.95 17.06
C SER A 1007 15.01 15.50 17.46
N VAL A 1008 15.13 15.26 18.76
CA VAL A 1008 15.29 13.90 19.31
C VAL A 1008 14.27 13.69 20.41
N VAL A 1009 13.47 12.63 20.29
CA VAL A 1009 12.44 12.25 21.25
C VAL A 1009 12.76 10.90 21.89
N ASP A 1010 12.21 10.66 23.08
CA ASP A 1010 12.16 9.32 23.66
C ASP A 1010 11.02 8.53 23.03
N TRP A 1011 11.37 7.52 22.24
CA TRP A 1011 10.41 6.62 21.61
C TRP A 1011 10.39 5.29 22.35
N THR A 1012 9.24 4.93 22.94
CA THR A 1012 9.09 3.65 23.62
C THR A 1012 8.37 2.67 22.70
N ASP A 1013 9.11 1.60 22.36
CA ASP A 1013 8.62 0.47 21.57
C ASP A 1013 7.42 -0.19 22.23
#